data_AF-A0A1F2RS23-F1
#
_entry.id   AF-A0A1F2RS23-F1
#
_cell.length_a   1.000
_cell.length_b   1.000
_cell.length_c   1.000
_cell.angle_alpha   90.00
_cell.angle_beta   90.00
_cell.angle_gamma   90.00
#
_symmetry.space_group_name_H-M   'P 1'
#
loop_
_entity.id
_entity.type
_entity.pdbx_description
1 polymer ?
#
loop_
_entity_poly.entity_id
_entity_poly.type
_entity_poly.pdbx_seq_one_letter_code
_entity_poly.pdbx_strand_id
1 'polypeptide(L)'
;MYCSDLNQGIILPFMPAKRATIVQISDLHMNRKVDKSIIKMLNSIIVEVNPDILIVSGDLANQPFPWQMKRAARVVREIEQSARPSRTIVIPGNHDYKLWGSVGLRRLTRIPFEIYFRKSGLDHKWWWRVVESAKLSLNALWWKGTEMREPVQAHVLEERPELGVALFTINTNSLTEMMAAGKVESKDFQELYSKFDTVASRMHPTFDFYYKIAIVHHHPAPIADAPYDAFARFEESFMIFYNAGLFVRELSRRGFNLVLHGHKHVAGFLRISCEFKDHVRTVLPIAAAGTSTHPIPTDSRGHHLHVVEIFDDDTAKLKSRFFSATLEEREESNEYDLDTLVDVRRRRVELCQKLRSYSATEVRKTVEITNDGYSCVCVEYLGCRVSPLATLERIPLSLTIDRPSYLRGVKLAPGSSNYNRIDIEEERINAFKGEINLGIVRKPDDGKFDFSYCYRLINGHALTNEEFARHYGGEQMKFEFASITCEEACDLMTLGVSFPSQCDLSSLQFQGLAEYIPAPLKGLKDDRLDRGEGKRHDEETARIKNNIRMDANRCWLTCPNPIPGYIYKLCWTFNAKANELHELAPTAKVAELQRRLLAMAARASLDAAARTDWLSLRTVLDAIAFDVNQLVEGEPEKFHISAMVFDEAMQQLKFVCSNTEPEELSTGFFYSGEGCAGFAFEKARSLIYHPDRDPIGYFIGPREWVDQKRFLEPIVLASFPWIHIGGSQRQKLVIGVVNISSTNQTTKLLKLFDMPQAETAGIMKRTQDIIDLAMIQLL
;
A
#
# COMPACT_ATOMS: atom_id res chain seq x y z
N MET A 1 10.34 2.40 -8.56
CA MET A 1 11.03 3.47 -9.31
C MET A 1 10.83 4.76 -8.51
N TYR A 2 11.77 5.06 -7.60
CA TYR A 2 11.64 6.15 -6.64
C TYR A 2 11.99 7.49 -7.30
N CYS A 3 11.21 8.52 -7.01
CA CYS A 3 11.29 9.81 -7.70
C CYS A 3 12.47 10.63 -7.18
N SER A 4 13.38 10.95 -8.10
CA SER A 4 14.40 11.97 -8.01
C SER A 4 13.77 13.34 -7.72
N ASP A 5 14.16 14.00 -6.64
CA ASP A 5 14.56 15.42 -6.63
C ASP A 5 14.85 15.86 -5.19
N LEU A 6 16.15 15.98 -4.87
CA LEU A 6 16.63 16.75 -3.73
C LEU A 6 17.85 17.55 -4.20
N ASN A 7 17.60 18.51 -5.09
CA ASN A 7 18.47 19.65 -5.29
C ASN A 7 17.68 20.90 -4.93
N GLN A 8 18.34 21.78 -4.17
CA GLN A 8 17.84 23.00 -3.55
C GLN A 8 16.84 23.78 -4.43
N GLY A 9 15.56 23.60 -4.13
CA GLY A 9 14.42 24.32 -4.67
C GLY A 9 13.26 24.10 -3.72
N ILE A 10 12.39 25.09 -3.54
CA ILE A 10 11.26 25.06 -2.61
C ILE A 10 10.48 23.75 -2.82
N ILE A 11 10.62 22.79 -1.89
CA ILE A 11 9.91 21.52 -1.93
C ILE A 11 8.45 21.87 -1.61
N LEU A 12 7.62 21.99 -2.65
CA LEU A 12 6.18 21.97 -2.46
C LEU A 12 5.83 20.63 -1.79
N PRO A 13 5.02 20.63 -0.72
CA PRO A 13 4.61 19.40 -0.08
C PRO A 13 3.99 18.47 -1.12
N PHE A 14 4.44 17.22 -1.15
CA PHE A 14 3.88 16.18 -2.00
C PHE A 14 2.43 15.96 -1.58
N MET A 15 1.50 16.45 -2.39
CA MET A 15 0.07 16.22 -2.17
C MET A 15 -0.27 14.78 -2.57
N PRO A 16 -1.17 14.11 -1.84
CA PRO A 16 -1.61 12.77 -2.21
C PRO A 16 -2.25 12.82 -3.62
N ALA A 17 -2.10 11.74 -4.37
CA ALA A 17 -2.57 11.71 -5.75
C ALA A 17 -4.10 11.55 -5.77
N LYS A 18 -4.77 12.24 -6.71
CA LYS A 18 -6.21 12.04 -6.93
C LYS A 18 -6.45 10.64 -7.46
N ARG A 19 -7.25 9.87 -6.74
CA ARG A 19 -7.63 8.49 -7.06
C ARG A 19 -8.97 8.41 -7.78
N ALA A 20 -9.92 9.25 -7.41
CA ALA A 20 -11.21 9.33 -8.08
C ALA A 20 -11.74 10.76 -8.08
N THR A 21 -12.30 11.19 -9.21
CA THR A 21 -13.02 12.47 -9.34
C THR A 21 -14.47 12.21 -9.69
N ILE A 22 -15.39 12.70 -8.87
CA ILE A 22 -16.83 12.54 -9.06
C ILE A 22 -17.45 13.92 -9.21
N VAL A 23 -18.24 14.12 -10.27
CA VAL A 23 -19.03 15.33 -10.44
C VAL A 23 -20.49 15.03 -10.14
N GLN A 24 -21.11 15.83 -9.27
CA GLN A 24 -22.55 15.82 -9.06
C GLN A 24 -23.17 17.09 -9.63
N ILE A 25 -24.16 16.87 -10.50
CA ILE A 25 -25.10 17.89 -10.97
C ILE A 25 -26.51 17.54 -10.48
N SER A 26 -27.35 18.55 -10.31
CA SER A 26 -28.71 18.38 -9.78
C SER A 26 -29.67 19.42 -10.33
N ASP A 27 -30.96 19.13 -10.24
CA ASP A 27 -32.05 20.09 -10.41
C ASP A 27 -31.92 20.84 -11.75
N LEU A 28 -31.85 20.05 -12.84
CA LEU A 28 -31.70 20.57 -14.20
C LEU A 28 -32.97 21.30 -14.67
N HIS A 29 -34.15 20.82 -14.28
CA HIS A 29 -35.45 21.42 -14.64
C HIS A 29 -35.59 21.72 -16.14
N MET A 30 -35.23 20.76 -16.97
CA MET A 30 -35.22 20.93 -18.42
C MET A 30 -36.58 21.28 -18.98
N ASN A 31 -36.65 22.42 -19.67
CA ASN A 31 -37.85 22.91 -20.35
C ASN A 31 -37.47 23.71 -21.61
N ARG A 32 -38.43 24.40 -22.26
CA ARG A 32 -38.16 25.19 -23.48
C ARG A 32 -37.32 26.44 -23.23
N LYS A 33 -37.41 27.01 -22.03
CA LYS A 33 -36.82 28.29 -21.62
C LYS A 33 -35.41 28.17 -21.05
N VAL A 34 -34.88 26.95 -20.84
CA VAL A 34 -33.51 26.77 -20.34
C VAL A 34 -32.51 27.34 -21.34
N ASP A 35 -31.65 28.23 -20.84
CA ASP A 35 -30.61 28.87 -21.62
C ASP A 35 -29.56 27.83 -22.07
N LYS A 36 -29.27 27.84 -23.37
CA LYS A 36 -28.29 26.94 -23.98
C LYS A 36 -26.86 27.33 -23.60
N SER A 37 -26.60 28.60 -23.30
CA SER A 37 -25.29 29.07 -22.88
C SER A 37 -24.86 28.39 -21.57
N ILE A 38 -25.80 28.27 -20.61
CA ILE A 38 -25.61 27.58 -19.33
C ILE A 38 -25.29 26.10 -19.53
N ILE A 39 -26.04 25.41 -20.39
CA ILE A 39 -25.78 23.99 -20.69
C ILE A 39 -24.37 23.82 -21.29
N LYS A 40 -23.99 24.72 -22.20
CA LYS A 40 -22.65 24.71 -22.81
C LYS A 40 -21.56 24.97 -21.76
N MET A 41 -21.78 25.92 -20.85
CA MET A 41 -20.86 26.22 -19.75
C MET A 41 -20.72 25.03 -18.81
N LEU A 42 -21.84 24.46 -18.35
CA LEU A 42 -21.87 23.28 -17.50
C LEU A 42 -21.05 22.15 -18.14
N ASN A 43 -21.30 21.86 -19.42
CA ASN A 43 -20.54 20.84 -20.13
C ASN A 43 -19.04 21.17 -20.21
N SER A 44 -18.68 22.44 -20.46
CA SER A 44 -17.28 22.89 -20.48
C SER A 44 -16.58 22.64 -19.14
N ILE A 45 -17.22 23.00 -18.03
CA ILE A 45 -16.67 22.80 -16.68
C ILE A 45 -16.52 21.31 -16.38
N ILE A 46 -17.50 20.49 -16.73
CA ILE A 46 -17.42 19.04 -16.51
C ILE A 46 -16.29 18.41 -17.33
N VAL A 47 -16.12 18.83 -18.58
CA VAL A 47 -15.01 18.36 -19.44
C VAL A 47 -13.65 18.79 -18.87
N GLU A 48 -13.53 20.01 -18.37
CA GLU A 48 -12.31 20.51 -17.72
C GLU A 48 -11.98 19.70 -16.45
N VAL A 49 -12.98 19.42 -15.62
CA VAL A 49 -12.82 18.62 -14.39
C VAL A 49 -12.44 17.17 -14.71
N ASN A 50 -12.86 16.65 -15.88
CA ASN A 50 -12.60 15.29 -16.34
C ASN A 50 -12.98 14.20 -15.32
N PRO A 51 -14.28 14.04 -14.98
CA PRO A 51 -14.71 13.13 -13.94
C PRO A 51 -14.61 11.65 -14.34
N ASP A 52 -14.23 10.80 -13.38
CA ASP A 52 -14.39 9.36 -13.49
C ASP A 52 -15.87 8.96 -13.42
N ILE A 53 -16.65 9.67 -12.60
CA ILE A 53 -18.06 9.39 -12.34
C ILE A 53 -18.89 10.67 -12.43
N LEU A 54 -19.99 10.61 -13.18
CA LEU A 54 -21.00 11.68 -13.24
C LEU A 54 -22.27 11.24 -12.50
N ILE A 55 -22.72 12.04 -11.55
CA ILE A 55 -23.96 11.85 -10.80
C ILE A 55 -24.94 12.95 -11.17
N VAL A 56 -26.18 12.57 -11.48
CA VAL A 56 -27.32 13.46 -11.71
C VAL A 56 -28.38 13.16 -10.66
N SER A 57 -28.46 14.00 -9.62
CA SER A 57 -29.22 13.74 -8.40
C SER A 57 -30.67 14.26 -8.41
N GLY A 58 -31.39 14.03 -9.52
CA GLY A 58 -32.83 14.29 -9.62
C GLY A 58 -33.23 15.65 -10.21
N ASP A 59 -34.53 15.80 -10.39
CA ASP A 59 -35.23 16.91 -11.03
C ASP A 59 -34.63 17.28 -12.39
N LEU A 60 -34.57 16.26 -13.26
CA LEU A 60 -34.01 16.38 -14.59
C LEU A 60 -34.90 17.21 -15.53
N ALA A 61 -36.20 17.00 -15.44
CA ALA A 61 -37.22 17.73 -16.20
C ALA A 61 -38.08 18.58 -15.27
N ASN A 62 -38.47 19.78 -15.72
CA ASN A 62 -39.33 20.66 -14.92
C ASN A 62 -40.75 20.07 -14.72
N GLN A 63 -41.18 19.24 -15.67
CA GLN A 63 -42.42 18.48 -15.65
C GLN A 63 -42.17 17.10 -16.24
N PRO A 64 -42.94 16.09 -15.81
CA PRO A 64 -42.82 14.70 -16.27
C PRO A 64 -43.41 14.50 -17.69
N PHE A 65 -43.14 15.41 -18.62
CA PHE A 65 -43.61 15.30 -20.00
C PHE A 65 -42.56 14.62 -20.88
N PRO A 66 -42.96 13.72 -21.81
CA PRO A 66 -42.04 12.99 -22.68
C PRO A 66 -41.02 13.87 -23.43
N TRP A 67 -41.41 15.08 -23.84
CA TRP A 67 -40.52 15.97 -24.59
C TRP A 67 -39.51 16.69 -23.69
N GLN A 68 -39.86 17.00 -22.44
CA GLN A 68 -38.92 17.58 -21.45
C GLN A 68 -37.92 16.52 -21.02
N MET A 69 -38.41 15.32 -20.70
CA MET A 69 -37.57 14.18 -20.34
C MET A 69 -36.61 13.79 -21.47
N LYS A 70 -37.08 13.79 -22.74
CA LYS A 70 -36.21 13.62 -23.92
C LYS A 70 -35.09 14.65 -23.98
N ARG A 71 -35.40 15.92 -23.65
CA ARG A 71 -34.40 17.00 -23.65
C ARG A 71 -33.38 16.78 -22.55
N ALA A 72 -33.81 16.44 -21.35
CA ALA A 72 -32.91 16.12 -20.24
C ALA A 72 -31.98 14.94 -20.57
N ALA A 73 -32.53 13.84 -21.09
CA ALA A 73 -31.74 12.70 -21.52
C ALA A 73 -30.71 13.08 -22.60
N ARG A 74 -31.06 14.01 -23.51
CA ARG A 74 -30.11 14.50 -24.52
C ARG A 74 -28.97 15.28 -23.87
N VAL A 75 -29.26 16.19 -22.95
CA VAL A 75 -28.23 16.97 -22.25
C VAL A 75 -27.30 16.05 -21.47
N VAL A 76 -27.84 15.08 -20.71
CA VAL A 76 -27.02 14.10 -19.98
C VAL A 76 -26.14 13.29 -20.94
N ARG A 77 -26.68 12.85 -22.08
CA ARG A 77 -25.91 12.11 -23.10
C ARG A 77 -24.85 12.98 -23.78
N GLU A 78 -25.13 14.25 -24.03
CA GLU A 78 -24.15 15.20 -24.57
C GLU A 78 -22.97 15.38 -23.61
N ILE A 79 -23.24 15.50 -22.30
CA ILE A 79 -22.21 15.57 -21.27
C ILE A 79 -21.42 14.26 -21.21
N GLU A 80 -22.10 13.11 -21.18
CA GLU A 80 -21.47 11.79 -21.17
C GLU A 80 -20.56 11.57 -22.38
N GLN A 81 -20.97 12.01 -23.58
CA GLN A 81 -20.16 11.91 -24.79
C GLN A 81 -18.94 12.85 -24.78
N SER A 82 -19.09 14.02 -24.15
CA SER A 82 -18.04 15.05 -24.10
C SER A 82 -16.99 14.73 -23.04
N ALA A 83 -17.43 14.46 -21.80
CA ALA A 83 -16.57 14.22 -20.64
C ALA A 83 -16.16 12.75 -20.47
N ARG A 84 -16.89 11.80 -21.10
CA ARG A 84 -16.61 10.36 -21.10
C ARG A 84 -16.32 9.76 -19.71
N PRO A 85 -17.19 10.01 -18.71
CA PRO A 85 -17.03 9.36 -17.41
C PRO A 85 -17.11 7.84 -17.58
N SER A 86 -16.39 7.11 -16.73
CA SER A 86 -16.49 5.64 -16.68
C SER A 86 -17.89 5.19 -16.28
N ARG A 87 -18.60 6.03 -15.51
CA ARG A 87 -19.99 5.78 -15.13
C ARG A 87 -20.80 7.06 -15.01
N THR A 88 -21.99 7.04 -15.61
CA THR A 88 -23.05 8.02 -15.36
C THR A 88 -24.15 7.39 -14.50
N ILE A 89 -24.52 8.06 -13.40
CA ILE A 89 -25.60 7.65 -12.50
C ILE A 89 -26.65 8.74 -12.51
N VAL A 90 -27.90 8.36 -12.78
CA VAL A 90 -29.03 9.28 -12.81
C VAL A 90 -30.10 8.75 -11.87
N ILE A 91 -30.53 9.55 -10.91
CA ILE A 91 -31.70 9.26 -10.05
C ILE A 91 -32.83 10.25 -10.34
N PRO A 92 -34.10 9.89 -10.15
CA PRO A 92 -35.23 10.80 -10.34
C PRO A 92 -35.42 11.73 -9.13
N GLY A 93 -35.91 12.93 -9.40
CA GLY A 93 -36.50 13.82 -8.41
C GLY A 93 -38.02 13.86 -8.45
N ASN A 94 -38.63 14.73 -7.66
CA ASN A 94 -40.08 14.83 -7.57
C ASN A 94 -40.70 15.40 -8.85
N HIS A 95 -40.04 16.32 -9.57
CA HIS A 95 -40.54 16.85 -10.83
C HIS A 95 -40.46 15.86 -12.00
N ASP A 96 -39.59 14.85 -11.90
CA ASP A 96 -39.52 13.78 -12.89
C ASP A 96 -40.71 12.82 -12.81
N TYR A 97 -41.35 12.75 -11.63
CA TYR A 97 -42.45 11.82 -11.33
C TYR A 97 -43.78 12.52 -11.07
N LYS A 98 -43.82 13.82 -10.79
CA LYS A 98 -45.03 14.56 -10.37
C LYS A 98 -45.15 15.85 -11.19
N LEU A 99 -46.38 16.17 -11.62
CA LEU A 99 -46.69 17.48 -12.19
C LEU A 99 -46.46 18.54 -11.11
N TRP A 100 -45.74 19.59 -11.48
CA TRP A 100 -45.33 20.67 -10.57
C TRP A 100 -44.58 20.18 -9.33
N GLY A 101 -43.96 19.00 -9.41
CA GLY A 101 -43.25 18.40 -8.27
C GLY A 101 -44.15 17.93 -7.13
N SER A 102 -45.49 18.02 -7.25
CA SER A 102 -46.41 17.81 -6.12
C SER A 102 -47.64 16.95 -6.44
N VAL A 103 -48.14 16.98 -7.68
CA VAL A 103 -49.44 16.39 -8.05
C VAL A 103 -49.29 15.33 -9.14
N GLY A 104 -50.00 14.21 -9.05
CA GLY A 104 -50.14 13.26 -10.16
C GLY A 104 -50.27 11.79 -9.75
N LEU A 105 -50.86 10.98 -10.63
CA LEU A 105 -50.87 9.53 -10.47
C LEU A 105 -49.46 8.99 -10.81
N ARG A 106 -48.60 8.94 -9.78
CA ARG A 106 -47.16 8.65 -9.88
C ARG A 106 -46.80 7.45 -10.76
N ARG A 107 -47.66 6.42 -10.78
CA ARG A 107 -47.49 5.23 -11.63
C ARG A 107 -47.48 5.58 -13.13
N LEU A 108 -48.27 6.56 -13.56
CA LEU A 108 -48.33 7.03 -14.95
C LEU A 108 -47.32 8.13 -15.24
N THR A 109 -47.21 9.11 -14.35
CA THR A 109 -46.38 10.29 -14.60
C THR A 109 -44.89 9.99 -14.63
N ARG A 110 -44.40 8.90 -14.02
CA ARG A 110 -42.99 8.49 -14.16
C ARG A 110 -42.63 7.83 -15.49
N ILE A 111 -43.60 7.41 -16.31
CA ILE A 111 -43.35 6.62 -17.53
C ILE A 111 -42.33 7.29 -18.47
N PRO A 112 -42.34 8.61 -18.67
CA PRO A 112 -41.31 9.28 -19.45
C PRO A 112 -39.89 9.05 -18.91
N PHE A 113 -39.70 9.11 -17.59
CA PHE A 113 -38.39 8.84 -16.98
C PHE A 113 -37.95 7.40 -17.26
N GLU A 114 -38.83 6.42 -17.06
CA GLU A 114 -38.56 5.00 -17.34
C GLU A 114 -38.12 4.78 -18.79
N ILE A 115 -38.82 5.40 -19.73
CA ILE A 115 -38.50 5.28 -21.16
C ILE A 115 -37.11 5.83 -21.45
N TYR A 116 -36.80 7.04 -20.99
CA TYR A 116 -35.58 7.71 -21.40
C TYR A 116 -34.33 7.27 -20.63
N PHE A 117 -34.44 7.00 -19.32
CA PHE A 117 -33.30 6.74 -18.43
C PHE A 117 -33.16 5.28 -17.97
N ARG A 118 -34.19 4.44 -18.13
CA ARG A 118 -34.12 3.01 -17.76
C ARG A 118 -34.20 2.08 -18.97
N LYS A 119 -34.86 2.51 -20.05
CA LYS A 119 -34.97 1.74 -21.31
C LYS A 119 -34.27 2.40 -22.50
N SER A 120 -33.38 3.36 -22.26
CA SER A 120 -32.57 4.02 -23.29
C SER A 120 -33.38 4.53 -24.48
N GLY A 121 -34.47 5.24 -24.20
CA GLY A 121 -35.44 5.67 -25.21
C GLY A 121 -34.88 6.64 -26.26
N LEU A 122 -33.66 7.16 -26.09
CA LEU A 122 -32.95 7.91 -27.12
C LEU A 122 -32.44 7.03 -28.27
N ASP A 123 -32.11 5.77 -28.00
CA ASP A 123 -31.60 4.83 -29.01
C ASP A 123 -32.71 4.23 -29.89
N HIS A 124 -33.98 4.51 -29.55
CA HIS A 124 -35.13 3.91 -30.18
C HIS A 124 -35.93 4.91 -31.03
N LYS A 125 -36.52 4.40 -32.12
CA LYS A 125 -37.45 5.16 -32.97
C LYS A 125 -38.69 5.62 -32.18
N TRP A 126 -39.37 6.64 -32.68
CA TRP A 126 -40.51 7.24 -31.97
C TRP A 126 -41.66 6.25 -31.72
N TRP A 127 -41.97 5.37 -32.68
CA TRP A 127 -43.04 4.38 -32.56
C TRP A 127 -42.78 3.36 -31.44
N TRP A 128 -41.52 2.94 -31.25
CA TRP A 128 -41.15 2.03 -30.17
C TRP A 128 -41.45 2.67 -28.81
N ARG A 129 -41.12 3.95 -28.65
CA ARG A 129 -41.42 4.69 -27.42
C ARG A 129 -42.91 4.80 -27.16
N VAL A 130 -43.72 4.99 -28.20
CA VAL A 130 -45.19 5.04 -28.08
C VAL A 130 -45.73 3.69 -27.62
N VAL A 131 -45.29 2.59 -28.24
CA VAL A 131 -45.69 1.22 -27.86
C VAL A 131 -45.29 0.92 -26.42
N GLU A 132 -44.05 1.25 -26.05
CA GLU A 132 -43.55 0.98 -24.70
C GLU A 132 -44.24 1.86 -23.64
N SER A 133 -44.52 3.13 -23.97
CA SER A 133 -45.35 4.00 -23.12
C SER A 133 -46.72 3.39 -22.87
N ALA A 134 -47.38 2.86 -23.92
CA ALA A 134 -48.69 2.24 -23.81
C ALA A 134 -48.64 0.98 -22.93
N LYS A 135 -47.64 0.11 -23.11
CA LYS A 135 -47.43 -1.07 -22.26
C LYS A 135 -47.23 -0.71 -20.79
N LEU A 136 -46.36 0.26 -20.49
CA LEU A 136 -46.12 0.72 -19.12
C LEU A 136 -47.35 1.40 -18.53
N SER A 137 -48.13 2.13 -19.35
CA SER A 137 -49.38 2.76 -18.92
C SER A 137 -50.45 1.73 -18.57
N LEU A 138 -50.57 0.66 -19.35
CA LEU A 138 -51.47 -0.45 -19.06
C LEU A 138 -51.07 -1.17 -17.76
N ASN A 139 -49.78 -1.43 -17.56
CA ASN A 139 -49.28 -2.01 -16.30
C ASN A 139 -49.54 -1.08 -15.10
N ALA A 140 -49.33 0.24 -15.26
CA ALA A 140 -49.57 1.25 -14.23
C ALA A 140 -51.02 1.27 -13.72
N LEU A 141 -51.97 1.08 -14.65
CA LEU A 141 -53.41 1.09 -14.41
C LEU A 141 -53.94 -0.26 -13.88
N TRP A 142 -53.19 -1.35 -14.06
CA TRP A 142 -53.59 -2.67 -13.60
C TRP A 142 -53.45 -2.77 -12.06
N TRP A 143 -54.50 -3.23 -11.38
CA TRP A 143 -54.52 -3.30 -9.92
C TRP A 143 -53.55 -4.33 -9.32
N LYS A 144 -53.23 -5.41 -10.05
CA LYS A 144 -52.11 -6.34 -9.76
C LYS A 144 -50.81 -5.97 -10.47
N GLY A 145 -50.74 -4.78 -11.09
CA GLY A 145 -49.57 -4.37 -11.86
C GLY A 145 -48.36 -4.32 -10.94
N THR A 146 -47.20 -4.75 -11.44
CA THR A 146 -45.97 -4.61 -10.65
C THR A 146 -45.77 -3.14 -10.33
N GLU A 147 -45.50 -2.86 -9.06
CA GLU A 147 -45.07 -1.53 -8.67
C GLU A 147 -43.78 -1.26 -9.47
N MET A 148 -43.80 -0.39 -10.49
CA MET A 148 -42.54 0.06 -11.15
C MET A 148 -41.74 0.97 -10.20
N ARG A 149 -41.63 0.57 -8.94
CA ARG A 149 -40.74 1.18 -7.97
C ARG A 149 -39.32 0.99 -8.50
N GLU A 150 -38.53 2.02 -8.32
CA GLU A 150 -37.11 1.93 -8.55
C GLU A 150 -36.45 1.33 -7.30
N PRO A 151 -35.85 0.14 -7.40
CA PRO A 151 -35.20 -0.49 -6.26
C PRO A 151 -33.91 0.26 -5.90
N VAL A 152 -33.43 0.03 -4.68
CA VAL A 152 -32.09 0.49 -4.30
C VAL A 152 -31.05 -0.15 -5.23
N GLN A 153 -30.17 0.67 -5.81
CA GLN A 153 -29.10 0.20 -6.67
C GLN A 153 -27.75 0.41 -5.98
N ALA A 154 -26.87 -0.57 -6.13
CA ALA A 154 -25.47 -0.47 -5.72
C ALA A 154 -24.62 -0.45 -7.00
N HIS A 155 -23.79 0.56 -7.14
CA HIS A 155 -22.86 0.72 -8.24
C HIS A 155 -21.45 0.64 -7.68
N VAL A 156 -20.78 -0.48 -7.98
CA VAL A 156 -19.35 -0.67 -7.75
C VAL A 156 -18.74 -0.93 -9.13
N LEU A 157 -17.77 -0.11 -9.51
CA LEU A 157 -17.09 -0.22 -10.80
C LEU A 157 -16.02 -1.31 -10.67
N GLU A 158 -16.42 -2.55 -10.89
CA GLU A 158 -15.53 -3.72 -10.83
C GLU A 158 -14.47 -3.69 -11.93
N GLU A 159 -14.77 -3.00 -13.04
CA GLU A 159 -13.86 -2.74 -14.16
C GLU A 159 -12.82 -1.65 -13.86
N ARG A 160 -13.06 -0.81 -12.84
CA ARG A 160 -12.16 0.27 -12.39
C ARG A 160 -11.99 0.19 -10.86
N PRO A 161 -11.50 -0.95 -10.32
CA PRO A 161 -11.45 -1.18 -8.88
C PRO A 161 -10.50 -0.21 -8.18
N GLU A 162 -9.52 0.35 -8.90
CA GLU A 162 -8.58 1.35 -8.39
C GLU A 162 -9.26 2.66 -7.97
N LEU A 163 -10.45 2.98 -8.49
CA LEU A 163 -11.23 4.12 -7.99
C LEU A 163 -11.73 3.86 -6.56
N GLY A 164 -11.96 2.59 -6.18
CA GLY A 164 -12.45 2.14 -4.87
C GLY A 164 -13.57 2.99 -4.28
N VAL A 165 -14.59 3.28 -5.10
CA VAL A 165 -15.81 4.00 -4.73
C VAL A 165 -16.99 3.05 -4.84
N ALA A 166 -17.91 3.14 -3.88
CA ALA A 166 -19.19 2.43 -3.92
C ALA A 166 -20.35 3.41 -3.79
N LEU A 167 -21.26 3.39 -4.75
CA LEU A 167 -22.36 4.35 -4.83
C LEU A 167 -23.69 3.63 -4.63
N PHE A 168 -24.50 4.11 -3.69
CA PHE A 168 -25.82 3.56 -3.42
C PHE A 168 -26.88 4.60 -3.76
N THR A 169 -27.73 4.29 -4.74
CA THR A 169 -28.83 5.16 -5.14
C THR A 169 -30.12 4.72 -4.48
N ILE A 170 -30.80 5.67 -3.83
CA ILE A 170 -32.03 5.41 -3.10
C ILE A 170 -33.09 6.38 -3.60
N ASN A 171 -34.13 5.83 -4.23
CA ASN A 171 -35.23 6.64 -4.73
C ASN A 171 -36.12 7.10 -3.57
N THR A 172 -36.06 8.39 -3.26
CA THR A 172 -36.83 9.00 -2.16
C THR A 172 -38.22 9.49 -2.59
N ASN A 173 -38.60 9.31 -3.86
CA ASN A 173 -39.95 9.59 -4.35
C ASN A 173 -40.90 8.47 -3.90
N SER A 174 -41.45 8.57 -2.69
CA SER A 174 -42.48 7.62 -2.24
C SER A 174 -43.73 7.73 -3.13
N LEU A 175 -44.57 6.69 -3.14
CA LEU A 175 -45.88 6.67 -3.78
C LEU A 175 -47.02 7.14 -2.85
N THR A 176 -46.74 7.23 -1.54
CA THR A 176 -47.78 7.46 -0.51
C THR A 176 -47.83 8.90 0.01
N GLU A 177 -46.70 9.61 0.04
CA GLU A 177 -46.65 10.97 0.60
C GLU A 177 -47.27 12.00 -0.34
N MET A 178 -47.95 13.03 0.15
CA MET A 178 -48.47 14.11 -0.70
C MET A 178 -47.38 15.17 -0.99
N MET A 179 -47.57 15.98 -2.03
CA MET A 179 -46.70 17.12 -2.35
C MET A 179 -45.24 16.75 -2.70
N ALA A 180 -44.30 17.65 -2.40
CA ALA A 180 -42.87 17.60 -2.70
C ALA A 180 -42.03 16.82 -1.66
N ALA A 181 -42.67 16.11 -0.73
CA ALA A 181 -41.99 15.34 0.32
C ALA A 181 -41.29 14.08 -0.23
N GLY A 182 -40.22 13.70 0.48
CA GLY A 182 -39.44 12.49 0.25
C GLY A 182 -39.57 11.49 1.40
N LYS A 183 -39.32 10.21 1.13
CA LYS A 183 -39.36 9.15 2.16
C LYS A 183 -38.55 7.93 1.74
N VAL A 184 -37.95 7.28 2.73
CA VAL A 184 -37.38 5.93 2.61
C VAL A 184 -38.26 4.98 3.43
N GLU A 185 -38.86 4.00 2.76
CA GLU A 185 -39.76 3.03 3.35
C GLU A 185 -38.97 1.83 3.91
N SER A 186 -39.59 1.02 4.78
CA SER A 186 -38.93 -0.15 5.37
C SER A 186 -38.42 -1.15 4.32
N LYS A 187 -39.10 -1.26 3.19
CA LYS A 187 -38.69 -2.07 2.04
C LYS A 187 -37.42 -1.53 1.35
N ASP A 188 -37.24 -0.21 1.28
CA ASP A 188 -36.03 0.42 0.74
C ASP A 188 -34.84 0.13 1.66
N PHE A 189 -35.03 0.17 2.98
CA PHE A 189 -34.00 -0.22 3.93
C PHE A 189 -33.62 -1.69 3.80
N GLN A 190 -34.59 -2.61 3.70
CA GLN A 190 -34.30 -4.03 3.50
C GLN A 190 -33.51 -4.28 2.21
N GLU A 191 -33.85 -3.60 1.12
CA GLU A 191 -33.10 -3.67 -0.13
C GLU A 191 -31.70 -3.08 0.01
N LEU A 192 -31.55 -1.93 0.67
CA LEU A 192 -30.25 -1.34 0.97
C LEU A 192 -29.37 -2.34 1.72
N TYR A 193 -29.90 -3.00 2.76
CA TYR A 193 -29.15 -3.97 3.55
C TYR A 193 -28.75 -5.16 2.70
N SER A 194 -29.70 -5.76 1.98
CA SER A 194 -29.44 -6.90 1.12
C SER A 194 -28.39 -6.57 0.04
N LYS A 195 -28.48 -5.40 -0.61
CA LYS A 195 -27.51 -4.97 -1.62
C LYS A 195 -26.15 -4.70 -1.03
N PHE A 196 -26.10 -4.02 0.11
CA PHE A 196 -24.86 -3.76 0.83
C PHE A 196 -24.17 -5.06 1.20
N ASP A 197 -24.87 -5.99 1.85
CA ASP A 197 -24.32 -7.27 2.31
C ASP A 197 -23.89 -8.15 1.13
N THR A 198 -24.65 -8.14 0.03
CA THR A 198 -24.27 -8.84 -1.20
C THR A 198 -22.95 -8.31 -1.77
N VAL A 199 -22.82 -6.99 -1.88
CA VAL A 199 -21.60 -6.36 -2.39
C VAL A 199 -20.44 -6.58 -1.43
N ALA A 200 -20.65 -6.37 -0.13
CA ALA A 200 -19.65 -6.55 0.91
C ALA A 200 -19.13 -7.99 0.94
N SER A 201 -20.00 -8.99 0.87
CA SER A 201 -19.62 -10.41 0.86
C SER A 201 -18.83 -10.77 -0.40
N ARG A 202 -19.26 -10.27 -1.57
CA ARG A 202 -18.62 -10.54 -2.85
C ARG A 202 -17.23 -9.89 -2.96
N MET A 203 -17.05 -8.74 -2.34
CA MET A 203 -15.82 -7.92 -2.41
C MET A 203 -15.01 -7.98 -1.10
N HIS A 204 -15.31 -8.91 -0.20
CA HIS A 204 -14.60 -9.04 1.06
C HIS A 204 -13.15 -9.50 0.81
N PRO A 205 -12.13 -8.95 1.52
CA PRO A 205 -12.20 -7.93 2.57
C PRO A 205 -12.02 -6.48 2.07
N THR A 206 -11.96 -6.24 0.75
CA THR A 206 -11.59 -4.93 0.19
C THR A 206 -12.69 -3.88 0.34
N PHE A 207 -13.97 -4.29 0.28
CA PHE A 207 -15.11 -3.36 0.30
C PHE A 207 -15.17 -2.46 1.52
N ASP A 208 -14.70 -2.92 2.68
CA ASP A 208 -14.70 -2.10 3.87
C ASP A 208 -13.83 -0.83 3.71
N PHE A 209 -12.78 -0.89 2.88
CA PHE A 209 -11.92 0.25 2.53
C PHE A 209 -12.45 1.12 1.39
N TYR A 210 -13.55 0.75 0.73
CA TYR A 210 -14.13 1.58 -0.33
C TYR A 210 -14.76 2.85 0.26
N TYR A 211 -14.68 3.93 -0.51
CA TYR A 211 -15.36 5.18 -0.19
C TYR A 211 -16.84 5.07 -0.58
N LYS A 212 -17.73 5.04 0.41
CA LYS A 212 -19.15 4.71 0.24
C LYS A 212 -20.00 5.97 0.21
N ILE A 213 -20.73 6.21 -0.87
CA ILE A 213 -21.56 7.40 -1.06
C ILE A 213 -23.02 7.01 -1.25
N ALA A 214 -23.91 7.62 -0.48
CA ALA A 214 -25.35 7.50 -0.69
C ALA A 214 -25.86 8.68 -1.52
N ILE A 215 -26.72 8.40 -2.50
CA ILE A 215 -27.26 9.40 -3.42
C ILE A 215 -28.79 9.36 -3.32
N VAL A 216 -29.37 10.49 -2.92
CA VAL A 216 -30.81 10.71 -2.81
C VAL A 216 -31.18 12.04 -3.44
N HIS A 217 -32.45 12.27 -3.79
CA HIS A 217 -32.86 13.59 -4.27
C HIS A 217 -33.26 14.52 -3.12
N HIS A 218 -34.18 14.08 -2.26
CA HIS A 218 -34.70 14.90 -1.15
C HIS A 218 -33.66 15.06 -0.03
N HIS A 219 -33.70 16.22 0.65
CA HIS A 219 -32.71 16.61 1.67
C HIS A 219 -32.91 15.83 2.98
N PRO A 220 -31.94 15.03 3.45
CA PRO A 220 -32.04 14.25 4.67
C PRO A 220 -31.73 15.06 5.94
N ALA A 221 -31.44 16.35 5.81
CA ALA A 221 -31.07 17.23 6.91
C ALA A 221 -31.63 18.65 6.70
N PRO A 222 -31.84 19.42 7.79
CA PRO A 222 -32.23 20.82 7.68
C PRO A 222 -31.18 21.65 6.92
N ILE A 223 -31.64 22.61 6.10
CA ILE A 223 -30.78 23.55 5.38
C ILE A 223 -30.86 24.91 6.09
N ALA A 224 -29.70 25.53 6.33
CA ALA A 224 -29.60 26.74 7.15
C ALA A 224 -30.23 28.00 6.50
N ASP A 225 -30.27 28.06 5.16
CA ASP A 225 -30.73 29.22 4.40
C ASP A 225 -32.26 29.24 4.15
N ALA A 226 -33.05 28.58 5.00
CA ALA A 226 -34.51 28.58 4.91
C ALA A 226 -35.08 30.01 5.17
N PRO A 227 -36.01 30.53 4.34
CA PRO A 227 -36.54 31.87 4.55
C PRO A 227 -37.32 31.98 5.87
N TYR A 228 -37.17 33.11 6.57
CA TYR A 228 -37.75 33.34 7.90
C TYR A 228 -39.27 33.61 7.92
N ASP A 229 -39.89 33.83 6.76
CA ASP A 229 -41.31 34.15 6.70
C ASP A 229 -42.21 32.92 6.93
N ALA A 230 -43.42 33.16 7.46
CA ALA A 230 -44.35 32.09 7.83
C ALA A 230 -44.85 31.28 6.63
N PHE A 231 -44.83 31.85 5.43
CA PHE A 231 -45.30 31.20 4.20
C PHE A 231 -44.25 30.23 3.65
N ALA A 232 -42.98 30.63 3.65
CA ALA A 232 -41.85 29.78 3.33
C ALA A 232 -41.76 28.60 4.31
N ARG A 233 -41.92 28.83 5.63
CA ARG A 233 -41.99 27.75 6.62
C ARG A 233 -43.15 26.78 6.39
N PHE A 234 -44.28 27.30 5.92
CA PHE A 234 -45.41 26.46 5.51
C PHE A 234 -45.08 25.63 4.28
N GLU A 235 -44.47 26.22 3.23
CA GLU A 235 -43.97 25.46 2.06
C GLU A 235 -42.91 24.42 2.45
N GLU A 236 -42.00 24.74 3.38
CA GLU A 236 -41.00 23.80 3.91
C GLU A 236 -41.62 22.57 4.58
N SER A 237 -42.75 22.74 5.26
CA SER A 237 -43.46 21.63 5.89
C SER A 237 -43.98 20.59 4.89
N PHE A 238 -44.07 20.93 3.60
CA PHE A 238 -44.46 20.01 2.53
C PHE A 238 -43.27 19.39 1.78
N MET A 239 -42.04 19.74 2.13
CA MET A 239 -40.80 19.23 1.53
C MET A 239 -40.03 18.27 2.45
N ILE A 240 -40.66 17.80 3.54
CA ILE A 240 -40.03 16.97 4.57
C ILE A 240 -39.50 15.65 3.99
N PHE A 241 -38.29 15.26 4.42
CA PHE A 241 -37.80 13.90 4.26
C PHE A 241 -38.25 13.05 5.47
N TYR A 242 -39.29 12.25 5.27
CA TYR A 242 -39.77 11.30 6.27
C TYR A 242 -38.77 10.16 6.50
N ASN A 243 -38.52 9.83 7.77
CA ASN A 243 -37.50 8.89 8.23
C ASN A 243 -36.05 9.33 8.03
N ALA A 244 -35.77 10.62 7.83
CA ALA A 244 -34.41 11.15 7.68
C ALA A 244 -33.45 10.71 8.82
N GLY A 245 -33.89 10.75 10.09
CA GLY A 245 -33.06 10.31 11.21
C GLY A 245 -32.74 8.81 11.19
N LEU A 246 -33.69 7.98 10.77
CA LEU A 246 -33.47 6.54 10.55
C LEU A 246 -32.51 6.33 9.37
N PHE A 247 -32.69 7.06 8.29
CA PHE A 247 -31.82 7.02 7.12
C PHE A 247 -30.36 7.32 7.48
N VAL A 248 -30.11 8.45 8.16
CA VAL A 248 -28.75 8.83 8.62
C VAL A 248 -28.17 7.73 9.51
N ARG A 249 -28.95 7.19 10.46
CA ARG A 249 -28.49 6.10 11.34
C ARG A 249 -28.03 4.86 10.58
N GLU A 250 -28.83 4.41 9.61
CA GLU A 250 -28.55 3.17 8.89
C GLU A 250 -27.36 3.29 7.93
N LEU A 251 -27.13 4.48 7.38
CA LEU A 251 -25.93 4.79 6.61
C LEU A 251 -24.69 4.87 7.50
N SER A 252 -24.77 5.59 8.61
CA SER A 252 -23.67 5.70 9.59
C SER A 252 -23.19 4.34 10.09
N ARG A 253 -24.12 3.44 10.44
CA ARG A 253 -23.79 2.07 10.90
C ARG A 253 -23.11 1.20 9.85
N ARG A 254 -23.23 1.55 8.58
CA ARG A 254 -22.65 0.81 7.45
C ARG A 254 -21.40 1.49 6.88
N GLY A 255 -20.88 2.50 7.58
CA GLY A 255 -19.64 3.18 7.22
C GLY A 255 -19.73 3.97 5.92
N PHE A 256 -20.89 4.59 5.64
CA PHE A 256 -20.99 5.55 4.54
C PHE A 256 -20.18 6.82 4.86
N ASN A 257 -19.44 7.31 3.86
CA ASN A 257 -18.56 8.47 3.96
C ASN A 257 -19.24 9.78 3.57
N LEU A 258 -20.25 9.72 2.69
CA LEU A 258 -20.86 10.93 2.14
C LEU A 258 -22.31 10.67 1.72
N VAL A 259 -23.17 11.66 1.92
CA VAL A 259 -24.50 11.73 1.31
C VAL A 259 -24.54 12.90 0.33
N LEU A 260 -24.97 12.63 -0.90
CA LEU A 260 -25.19 13.64 -1.94
C LEU A 260 -26.69 13.78 -2.20
N HIS A 261 -27.20 15.01 -2.21
CA HIS A 261 -28.59 15.28 -2.55
C HIS A 261 -28.85 16.59 -3.30
N GLY A 262 -30.09 16.83 -3.71
CA GLY A 262 -30.56 18.05 -4.40
C GLY A 262 -31.85 18.59 -3.78
N HIS A 263 -32.84 18.91 -4.64
CA HIS A 263 -34.24 19.26 -4.33
C HIS A 263 -34.49 20.70 -3.86
N LYS A 264 -33.69 21.19 -2.92
CA LYS A 264 -33.90 22.54 -2.34
C LYS A 264 -33.30 23.66 -3.18
N HIS A 265 -32.53 23.31 -4.21
CA HIS A 265 -31.83 24.22 -5.10
C HIS A 265 -30.79 25.12 -4.39
N VAL A 266 -30.49 24.87 -3.11
CA VAL A 266 -29.49 25.61 -2.34
C VAL A 266 -28.25 24.74 -2.18
N ALA A 267 -27.12 25.24 -2.63
CA ALA A 267 -25.83 24.60 -2.40
C ALA A 267 -25.42 24.76 -0.93
N GLY A 268 -25.13 23.64 -0.27
CA GLY A 268 -24.82 23.64 1.15
C GLY A 268 -24.04 22.40 1.56
N PHE A 269 -23.39 22.48 2.72
CA PHE A 269 -22.62 21.38 3.28
C PHE A 269 -22.84 21.31 4.79
N LEU A 270 -23.18 20.12 5.29
CA LEU A 270 -23.45 19.86 6.70
C LEU A 270 -22.67 18.62 7.14
N ARG A 271 -22.14 18.64 8.36
CA ARG A 271 -21.69 17.43 9.05
C ARG A 271 -22.61 17.14 10.23
N ILE A 272 -23.22 15.97 10.24
CA ILE A 272 -24.03 15.52 11.37
C ILE A 272 -23.18 14.57 12.21
N SER A 273 -22.98 14.92 13.49
CA SER A 273 -22.49 13.97 14.48
C SER A 273 -23.68 13.32 15.16
N CYS A 274 -23.82 12.01 15.00
CA CYS A 274 -24.86 11.22 15.65
C CYS A 274 -24.24 10.39 16.76
N GLU A 275 -24.86 10.38 17.93
CA GLU A 275 -24.66 9.36 18.96
C GLU A 275 -25.97 8.59 19.10
N PHE A 276 -25.93 7.28 18.87
CA PHE A 276 -27.10 6.43 18.96
C PHE A 276 -27.16 5.72 20.32
N LYS A 277 -28.28 5.04 20.62
CA LYS A 277 -28.50 4.34 21.90
C LYS A 277 -27.45 3.26 22.23
N ASP A 278 -26.69 2.83 21.23
CA ASP A 278 -25.57 1.88 21.35
C ASP A 278 -24.22 2.59 21.56
N HIS A 279 -24.23 3.90 21.85
CA HIS A 279 -23.05 4.77 22.02
C HIS A 279 -22.11 4.84 20.82
N VAL A 280 -22.57 4.40 19.64
CA VAL A 280 -21.82 4.56 18.40
C VAL A 280 -21.90 6.02 17.98
N ARG A 281 -20.74 6.69 17.98
CA ARG A 281 -20.58 8.06 17.51
C ARG A 281 -20.04 8.07 16.08
N THR A 282 -20.80 8.65 15.16
CA THR A 282 -20.38 8.76 13.76
C THR A 282 -20.56 10.19 13.26
N VAL A 283 -19.67 10.63 12.38
CA VAL A 283 -19.81 11.88 11.65
C VAL A 283 -20.16 11.55 10.20
N LEU A 284 -21.27 12.08 9.69
CA LEU A 284 -21.69 11.89 8.31
C LEU A 284 -21.76 13.24 7.59
N PRO A 285 -20.85 13.49 6.64
CA PRO A 285 -20.95 14.59 5.68
C PRO A 285 -22.17 14.45 4.76
N ILE A 286 -22.90 15.55 4.58
CA ILE A 286 -24.08 15.66 3.72
C ILE A 286 -23.90 16.91 2.86
N ALA A 287 -23.86 16.72 1.54
CA ALA A 287 -23.71 17.80 0.57
C ALA A 287 -25.02 18.00 -0.20
N ALA A 288 -25.56 19.22 -0.09
CA ALA A 288 -26.69 19.68 -0.85
C ALA A 288 -26.18 20.33 -2.15
N ALA A 289 -26.62 19.83 -3.29
CA ALA A 289 -26.41 20.50 -4.56
C ALA A 289 -27.39 21.68 -4.70
N GLY A 290 -26.87 22.77 -5.25
CA GLY A 290 -27.71 23.80 -5.84
C GLY A 290 -28.30 23.32 -7.16
N THR A 291 -28.67 24.25 -8.02
CA THR A 291 -29.16 23.93 -9.36
C THR A 291 -28.08 24.08 -10.41
N SER A 292 -27.98 23.11 -11.31
CA SER A 292 -26.98 23.17 -12.38
C SER A 292 -27.45 23.96 -13.61
N THR A 293 -28.76 24.17 -13.80
CA THR A 293 -29.27 24.91 -14.98
C THR A 293 -30.55 25.73 -14.75
N HIS A 294 -31.23 25.58 -13.62
CA HIS A 294 -32.42 26.37 -13.30
C HIS A 294 -31.99 27.72 -12.70
N PRO A 295 -32.52 28.87 -13.13
CA PRO A 295 -32.22 30.13 -12.45
C PRO A 295 -32.99 30.23 -11.13
N ILE A 296 -32.31 30.56 -10.04
CA ILE A 296 -32.95 30.88 -8.76
C ILE A 296 -32.82 32.39 -8.54
N PRO A 297 -33.92 33.15 -8.57
CA PRO A 297 -33.87 34.60 -8.40
C PRO A 297 -33.29 35.06 -7.05
N THR A 298 -33.35 34.20 -6.03
CA THR A 298 -32.94 34.49 -4.65
C THR A 298 -31.50 34.11 -4.33
N ASP A 299 -30.79 33.37 -5.20
CA ASP A 299 -29.37 33.04 -5.03
C ASP A 299 -28.54 33.75 -6.10
N SER A 300 -27.83 34.81 -5.68
CA SER A 300 -27.04 35.65 -6.57
C SER A 300 -25.76 34.97 -7.08
N ARG A 301 -25.40 33.79 -6.56
CA ARG A 301 -24.15 33.08 -6.92
C ARG A 301 -24.26 32.35 -8.26
N GLY A 302 -25.49 32.07 -8.72
CA GLY A 302 -25.75 31.49 -10.04
C GLY A 302 -25.99 29.98 -10.00
N HIS A 303 -25.50 29.28 -11.02
CA HIS A 303 -25.63 27.83 -11.15
C HIS A 303 -24.52 27.10 -10.40
N HIS A 304 -24.73 25.82 -10.12
CA HIS A 304 -23.91 25.08 -9.18
C HIS A 304 -23.66 23.63 -9.61
N LEU A 305 -22.47 23.14 -9.27
CA LEU A 305 -22.13 21.72 -9.27
C LEU A 305 -21.15 21.40 -8.13
N HIS A 306 -21.11 20.14 -7.74
CA HIS A 306 -20.11 19.61 -6.80
C HIS A 306 -19.05 18.81 -7.54
N VAL A 307 -17.80 18.96 -7.12
CA VAL A 307 -16.68 18.08 -7.48
C VAL A 307 -16.19 17.41 -6.20
N VAL A 308 -16.33 16.10 -6.10
CA VAL A 308 -15.77 15.28 -5.01
C VAL A 308 -14.46 14.69 -5.51
N GLU A 309 -13.37 14.98 -4.82
CA GLU A 309 -12.05 14.43 -5.08
C GLU A 309 -11.69 13.49 -3.94
N ILE A 310 -11.40 12.23 -4.28
CA ILE A 310 -10.93 11.21 -3.34
C ILE A 310 -9.47 10.94 -3.66
N PHE A 311 -8.63 10.99 -2.64
CA PHE A 311 -7.19 10.83 -2.77
C PHE A 311 -6.77 9.39 -2.49
N ASP A 312 -5.52 9.08 -2.83
CA ASP A 312 -4.95 7.75 -2.64
C ASP A 312 -4.52 7.46 -1.19
N ASP A 313 -4.49 8.44 -0.31
CA ASP A 313 -4.28 8.30 1.14
C ASP A 313 -5.58 8.09 1.94
N ASP A 314 -6.71 7.91 1.24
CA ASP A 314 -8.10 7.86 1.75
C ASP A 314 -8.68 9.18 2.27
N THR A 315 -7.98 10.29 2.15
CA THR A 315 -8.57 11.62 2.36
C THR A 315 -9.52 11.98 1.21
N ALA A 316 -10.43 12.91 1.45
CA ALA A 316 -11.39 13.34 0.45
C ALA A 316 -11.79 14.80 0.64
N LYS A 317 -12.11 15.46 -0.47
CA LYS A 317 -12.51 16.87 -0.53
C LYS A 317 -13.75 17.07 -1.38
N LEU A 318 -14.53 18.07 -1.03
CA LEU A 318 -15.69 18.53 -1.78
C LEU A 318 -15.44 19.98 -2.22
N LYS A 319 -15.44 20.22 -3.53
CA LYS A 319 -15.41 21.55 -4.12
C LYS A 319 -16.79 21.90 -4.63
N SER A 320 -17.37 22.94 -4.06
CA SER A 320 -18.64 23.53 -4.47
C SER A 320 -18.37 24.66 -5.46
N ARG A 321 -18.62 24.43 -6.76
CA ARG A 321 -18.35 25.41 -7.82
C ARG A 321 -19.63 26.12 -8.25
N PHE A 322 -19.59 27.45 -8.24
CA PHE A 322 -20.65 28.29 -8.80
C PHE A 322 -20.24 28.86 -10.16
N PHE A 323 -21.20 29.00 -11.08
CA PHE A 323 -20.93 29.48 -12.43
C PHE A 323 -22.13 30.19 -13.07
N SER A 324 -21.87 30.94 -14.13
CA SER A 324 -22.87 31.70 -14.90
C SER A 324 -22.78 31.39 -16.40
N ALA A 325 -23.56 32.09 -17.23
CA ALA A 325 -23.53 31.93 -18.70
C ALA A 325 -22.22 32.35 -19.36
N THR A 326 -21.41 33.16 -18.67
CA THR A 326 -20.13 33.67 -19.14
C THR A 326 -18.97 33.01 -18.40
N LEU A 327 -17.84 32.83 -19.08
CA LEU A 327 -16.61 32.18 -18.59
C LEU A 327 -15.88 32.99 -17.52
N GLU A 328 -16.42 34.16 -17.14
CA GLU A 328 -15.99 34.86 -15.94
C GLU A 328 -16.39 34.00 -14.74
N GLU A 329 -15.46 33.15 -14.31
CA GLU A 329 -15.49 32.50 -13.00
C GLU A 329 -15.84 33.57 -11.97
N ARG A 330 -17.00 33.46 -11.32
CA ARG A 330 -17.09 34.04 -9.99
C ARG A 330 -16.31 33.10 -9.10
N GLU A 331 -15.14 33.55 -8.65
CA GLU A 331 -14.18 32.88 -7.76
C GLU A 331 -14.78 32.43 -6.40
N GLU A 332 -16.10 32.29 -6.24
CA GLU A 332 -16.70 31.70 -5.06
C GLU A 332 -16.74 30.18 -5.22
N SER A 333 -15.58 29.53 -5.12
CA SER A 333 -15.53 28.08 -4.90
C SER A 333 -15.28 27.80 -3.42
N ASN A 334 -16.22 27.11 -2.77
CA ASN A 334 -16.03 26.67 -1.39
C ASN A 334 -15.43 25.26 -1.41
N GLU A 335 -14.34 25.06 -0.69
CA GLU A 335 -13.72 23.75 -0.51
C GLU A 335 -13.95 23.25 0.92
N TYR A 336 -14.35 21.98 1.05
CA TYR A 336 -14.61 21.33 2.33
C TYR A 336 -13.84 20.01 2.41
N ASP A 337 -13.11 19.78 3.50
CA ASP A 337 -12.45 18.50 3.75
C ASP A 337 -13.45 17.42 4.14
N LEU A 338 -13.88 16.54 3.23
CA LEU A 338 -14.81 15.47 3.58
C LEU A 338 -14.22 14.51 4.61
N ASP A 339 -12.96 14.12 4.40
CA ASP A 339 -12.18 13.26 5.28
C ASP A 339 -10.77 13.87 5.42
N THR A 340 -10.40 14.23 6.65
CA THR A 340 -9.02 14.61 7.00
C THR A 340 -8.19 13.37 7.34
N LEU A 341 -6.88 13.51 7.47
CA LEU A 341 -6.02 12.41 7.93
C LEU A 341 -6.41 11.90 9.34
N VAL A 342 -6.98 12.76 10.19
CA VAL A 342 -7.52 12.37 11.50
C VAL A 342 -8.74 11.46 11.34
N ASP A 343 -9.62 11.75 10.37
CA ASP A 343 -10.78 10.92 10.07
C ASP A 343 -10.36 9.58 9.45
N VAL A 344 -9.39 9.58 8.54
CA VAL A 344 -8.78 8.36 7.97
C VAL A 344 -8.22 7.48 9.09
N ARG A 345 -7.44 8.06 10.03
CA ARG A 345 -6.90 7.33 11.18
C ARG A 345 -7.99 6.67 12.00
N ARG A 346 -9.03 7.43 12.38
CA ARG A 346 -10.17 6.90 13.15
C ARG A 346 -10.85 5.75 12.43
N ARG A 347 -11.21 5.94 11.15
CA ARG A 347 -11.88 4.91 10.33
C ARG A 347 -11.04 3.65 10.19
N ARG A 348 -9.74 3.79 9.95
CA ARG A 348 -8.84 2.64 9.80
C ARG A 348 -8.62 1.90 11.12
N VAL A 349 -8.58 2.59 12.27
CA VAL A 349 -8.54 1.95 13.59
C VAL A 349 -9.82 1.15 13.87
N GLU A 350 -10.99 1.74 13.64
CA GLU A 350 -12.29 1.06 13.79
C GLU A 350 -12.38 -0.16 12.87
N LEU A 351 -11.91 -0.02 11.64
CA LEU A 351 -11.90 -1.11 10.68
C LEU A 351 -10.92 -2.23 11.07
N CYS A 352 -9.73 -1.89 11.54
CA CYS A 352 -8.79 -2.85 12.11
C CYS A 352 -9.42 -3.64 13.25
N GLN A 353 -10.07 -2.97 14.20
CA GLN A 353 -10.72 -3.65 15.34
C GLN A 353 -11.85 -4.60 14.90
N LYS A 354 -12.52 -4.31 13.77
CA LYS A 354 -13.54 -5.17 13.18
C LYS A 354 -12.94 -6.38 12.46
N LEU A 355 -11.89 -6.16 11.66
CA LEU A 355 -11.26 -7.18 10.82
C LEU A 355 -10.26 -8.05 11.60
N ARG A 356 -9.70 -7.53 12.70
CA ARG A 356 -8.76 -8.23 13.58
C ARG A 356 -9.45 -8.56 14.88
N SER A 357 -9.10 -9.72 15.42
CA SER A 357 -9.69 -10.21 16.66
C SER A 357 -9.06 -9.57 17.92
N TYR A 358 -8.14 -8.63 17.76
CA TYR A 358 -7.47 -7.95 18.88
C TYR A 358 -6.96 -6.55 18.52
N SER A 359 -6.57 -5.81 19.55
CA SER A 359 -5.85 -4.52 19.50
C SER A 359 -4.70 -4.55 20.51
N ALA A 360 -3.71 -3.67 20.37
CA ALA A 360 -2.57 -3.56 21.28
C ALA A 360 -2.51 -2.18 21.94
N THR A 361 -2.00 -2.09 23.17
CA THR A 361 -1.68 -0.78 23.77
C THR A 361 -0.41 -0.21 23.12
N GLU A 362 0.63 -1.04 22.99
CA GLU A 362 1.86 -0.68 22.30
C GLU A 362 2.30 -1.82 21.38
N VAL A 363 2.73 -1.48 20.16
CA VAL A 363 3.52 -2.37 19.30
C VAL A 363 4.94 -1.85 19.25
N ARG A 364 5.89 -2.64 19.75
CA ARG A 364 7.30 -2.27 19.81
C ARG A 364 8.12 -3.16 18.91
N LYS A 365 8.92 -2.58 18.03
CA LYS A 365 9.95 -3.28 17.26
C LYS A 365 11.32 -2.77 17.69
N THR A 366 12.18 -3.68 18.14
CA THR A 366 13.57 -3.39 18.45
C THR A 366 14.47 -4.12 17.46
N VAL A 367 15.39 -3.39 16.86
CA VAL A 367 16.40 -3.88 15.93
C VAL A 367 17.75 -3.70 16.59
N GLU A 368 18.43 -4.78 16.92
CA GLU A 368 19.80 -4.75 17.43
C GLU A 368 20.76 -5.13 16.30
N ILE A 369 21.50 -4.14 15.80
CA ILE A 369 22.46 -4.29 14.73
C ILE A 369 23.79 -4.75 15.33
N THR A 370 24.38 -5.81 14.79
CA THR A 370 25.67 -6.34 15.24
C THR A 370 26.83 -5.71 14.49
N ASN A 371 28.07 -5.93 14.96
CA ASN A 371 29.29 -5.47 14.27
C ASN A 371 29.43 -6.07 12.86
N ASP A 372 28.70 -7.14 12.56
CA ASP A 372 28.76 -7.87 11.31
C ASP A 372 27.62 -7.49 10.35
N GLY A 373 26.78 -6.51 10.69
CA GLY A 373 25.72 -5.97 9.81
C GLY A 373 24.41 -6.77 9.77
N TYR A 374 24.33 -7.92 10.46
CA TYR A 374 23.05 -8.58 10.68
C TYR A 374 22.31 -7.98 11.87
N SER A 375 21.00 -8.17 11.90
CA SER A 375 20.14 -7.62 12.93
C SER A 375 19.36 -8.70 13.68
N CYS A 376 19.34 -8.60 15.00
CA CYS A 376 18.39 -9.31 15.83
C CYS A 376 17.14 -8.43 15.95
N VAL A 377 16.02 -8.89 15.40
CA VAL A 377 14.75 -8.16 15.41
C VAL A 377 13.81 -8.81 16.41
N CYS A 378 13.26 -8.02 17.32
CA CYS A 378 12.20 -8.44 18.22
C CYS A 378 10.97 -7.54 18.02
N VAL A 379 9.79 -8.15 17.91
CA VAL A 379 8.51 -7.45 17.84
C VAL A 379 7.67 -7.87 19.04
N GLU A 380 7.27 -6.90 19.84
CA GLU A 380 6.49 -7.06 21.06
C GLU A 380 5.13 -6.40 20.89
N TYR A 381 4.07 -7.15 21.19
CA TYR A 381 2.71 -6.67 21.24
C TYR A 381 2.30 -6.63 22.71
N LEU A 382 2.16 -5.41 23.25
CA LEU A 382 1.98 -5.16 24.67
C LEU A 382 0.57 -4.65 24.97
N GLY A 383 0.00 -5.18 26.05
CA GLY A 383 -1.33 -4.84 26.54
C GLY A 383 -2.43 -5.16 25.56
N CYS A 384 -2.33 -6.30 24.86
CA CYS A 384 -3.32 -6.71 23.87
C CYS A 384 -4.67 -7.02 24.50
N ARG A 385 -5.74 -6.71 23.76
CA ARG A 385 -7.13 -6.96 24.15
C ARG A 385 -7.88 -7.61 23.01
N VAL A 386 -8.63 -8.66 23.30
CA VAL A 386 -9.51 -9.30 22.33
C VAL A 386 -10.69 -8.36 22.01
N SER A 387 -11.02 -8.24 20.72
CA SER A 387 -12.13 -7.40 20.26
C SER A 387 -13.48 -7.88 20.84
N PRO A 388 -14.45 -7.00 21.17
CA PRO A 388 -15.64 -7.35 21.98
C PRO A 388 -16.53 -8.51 21.50
N LEU A 389 -16.45 -8.88 20.21
CA LEU A 389 -17.25 -9.95 19.60
C LEU A 389 -16.39 -11.09 19.03
N ALA A 390 -15.09 -11.08 19.32
CA ALA A 390 -14.14 -12.05 18.79
C ALA A 390 -13.69 -13.04 19.87
N THR A 391 -13.16 -14.16 19.41
CA THR A 391 -12.31 -15.05 20.22
C THR A 391 -10.98 -15.18 19.52
N LEU A 392 -9.89 -15.25 20.28
CA LEU A 392 -8.55 -15.31 19.73
C LEU A 392 -7.79 -16.51 20.28
N GLU A 393 -7.48 -17.46 19.41
CA GLU A 393 -6.59 -18.58 19.73
C GLU A 393 -5.27 -18.50 18.95
N ARG A 394 -5.34 -17.95 17.73
CA ARG A 394 -4.22 -17.94 16.77
C ARG A 394 -4.03 -16.56 16.16
N ILE A 395 -2.78 -16.18 15.97
CA ILE A 395 -2.39 -14.90 15.38
C ILE A 395 -1.55 -15.19 14.13
N PRO A 396 -1.99 -14.78 12.93
CA PRO A 396 -1.23 -15.02 11.72
C PRO A 396 0.08 -14.22 11.74
N LEU A 397 1.19 -14.88 11.42
CA LEU A 397 2.51 -14.29 11.30
C LEU A 397 3.03 -14.52 9.88
N SER A 398 3.34 -13.44 9.17
CA SER A 398 4.05 -13.56 7.90
C SER A 398 5.06 -12.43 7.74
N LEU A 399 6.23 -12.78 7.25
CA LEU A 399 7.37 -11.89 7.07
C LEU A 399 7.89 -12.09 5.65
N THR A 400 8.14 -11.00 4.94
CA THR A 400 8.73 -11.01 3.59
C THR A 400 9.96 -10.10 3.61
N ILE A 401 11.06 -10.57 3.03
CA ILE A 401 12.35 -9.87 3.00
C ILE A 401 12.90 -9.89 1.57
N ASP A 402 13.37 -8.72 1.11
CA ASP A 402 14.02 -8.57 -0.19
C ASP A 402 15.53 -8.88 -0.11
N ARG A 403 16.07 -9.47 -1.17
CA ARG A 403 17.52 -9.63 -1.35
C ARG A 403 18.17 -8.24 -1.44
N PRO A 404 19.37 -8.04 -0.87
CA PRO A 404 20.33 -9.08 -0.46
C PRO A 404 20.19 -9.61 0.97
N SER A 405 19.20 -9.11 1.73
CA SER A 405 18.92 -9.58 3.09
C SER A 405 18.12 -10.89 3.09
N TYR A 406 18.19 -11.64 4.19
CA TYR A 406 17.42 -12.87 4.36
C TYR A 406 17.19 -13.21 5.83
N LEU A 407 16.19 -14.06 6.07
CA LEU A 407 15.62 -14.33 7.37
C LEU A 407 16.13 -15.65 7.96
N ARG A 408 16.38 -15.64 9.28
CA ARG A 408 16.79 -16.81 10.06
C ARG A 408 16.11 -16.86 11.42
N GLY A 409 15.74 -18.07 11.87
CA GLY A 409 15.44 -18.36 13.26
C GLY A 409 14.24 -17.61 13.83
N VAL A 410 13.08 -17.66 13.13
CA VAL A 410 11.82 -17.16 13.68
C VAL A 410 11.45 -17.97 14.91
N LYS A 411 11.28 -17.29 16.04
CA LYS A 411 10.93 -17.91 17.32
C LYS A 411 10.16 -16.95 18.20
N LEU A 412 9.52 -17.47 19.24
CA LEU A 412 8.96 -16.60 20.29
C LEU A 412 10.06 -15.88 21.04
N ALA A 413 9.79 -14.64 21.46
CA ALA A 413 10.77 -13.89 22.23
C ALA A 413 10.90 -14.47 23.65
N PRO A 414 12.09 -14.38 24.27
CA PRO A 414 12.29 -14.79 25.66
C PRO A 414 11.28 -14.12 26.59
N GLY A 415 10.67 -14.89 27.50
CA GLY A 415 9.64 -14.37 28.41
C GLY A 415 8.22 -14.39 27.84
N SER A 416 8.03 -14.82 26.58
CA SER A 416 6.70 -15.19 26.08
C SER A 416 6.08 -16.27 26.95
N SER A 417 4.75 -16.22 27.09
CA SER A 417 3.97 -17.25 27.79
C SER A 417 4.35 -18.66 27.33
N ASN A 418 4.54 -19.60 28.26
CA ASN A 418 4.83 -21.00 27.96
C ASN A 418 3.73 -21.71 27.14
N TYR A 419 2.53 -21.14 27.09
CA TYR A 419 1.43 -21.63 26.25
C TYR A 419 1.59 -21.25 24.78
N ASN A 420 2.36 -20.20 24.50
CA ASN A 420 2.52 -19.73 23.14
C ASN A 420 3.46 -20.68 22.39
N ARG A 421 3.13 -20.98 21.14
CA ARG A 421 4.03 -21.65 20.19
C ARG A 421 3.85 -21.08 18.79
N ILE A 422 4.87 -21.24 17.94
CA ILE A 422 4.77 -20.88 16.52
C ILE A 422 4.52 -22.16 15.73
N ASP A 423 3.35 -22.24 15.11
CA ASP A 423 2.99 -23.29 14.17
C ASP A 423 3.44 -22.82 12.77
N ILE A 424 4.50 -23.42 12.22
CA ILE A 424 5.13 -23.02 10.95
C ILE A 424 4.39 -23.65 9.77
N GLU A 425 3.94 -22.84 8.82
CA GLU A 425 3.38 -23.32 7.54
C GLU A 425 4.46 -23.38 6.45
N GLU A 426 5.27 -22.32 6.36
CA GLU A 426 6.32 -22.16 5.36
C GLU A 426 7.49 -21.36 5.94
N GLU A 427 8.70 -21.90 5.78
CA GLU A 427 9.94 -21.21 6.15
C GLU A 427 10.89 -21.25 4.96
N ARG A 428 11.10 -20.08 4.36
CA ARG A 428 12.10 -19.79 3.34
C ARG A 428 12.96 -18.64 3.79
N ILE A 429 14.06 -18.45 3.10
CA ILE A 429 15.05 -17.44 3.47
C ILE A 429 14.59 -16.02 3.16
N ASN A 430 13.65 -15.84 2.24
CA ASN A 430 13.03 -14.55 1.91
C ASN A 430 11.60 -14.41 2.41
N ALA A 431 11.01 -15.47 2.97
CA ALA A 431 9.62 -15.47 3.38
C ALA A 431 9.37 -16.45 4.52
N PHE A 432 8.63 -16.01 5.53
CA PHE A 432 8.10 -16.85 6.60
C PHE A 432 6.58 -16.72 6.63
N LYS A 433 5.89 -17.85 6.80
CA LYS A 433 4.45 -17.89 7.04
C LYS A 433 4.13 -18.93 8.11
N GLY A 434 3.33 -18.53 9.09
CA GLY A 434 2.87 -19.40 10.15
C GLY A 434 1.85 -18.70 11.05
N GLU A 435 1.57 -19.30 12.18
CA GLU A 435 0.65 -18.78 13.18
C GLU A 435 1.27 -18.85 14.58
N ILE A 436 1.12 -17.78 15.36
CA ILE A 436 1.37 -17.83 16.80
C ILE A 436 0.10 -18.40 17.45
N ASN A 437 0.20 -19.62 17.94
CA ASN A 437 -0.83 -20.28 18.72
C ASN A 437 -0.67 -19.85 20.19
N LEU A 438 -1.69 -19.24 20.77
CA LEU A 438 -1.68 -18.75 22.15
C LEU A 438 -1.87 -19.88 23.18
N GLY A 439 -2.17 -21.10 22.72
CA GLY A 439 -2.43 -22.28 23.55
C GLY A 439 -3.74 -22.26 24.32
N ILE A 440 -4.45 -21.12 24.31
CA ILE A 440 -5.75 -20.92 24.93
C ILE A 440 -6.63 -20.05 24.03
N VAL A 441 -7.94 -20.29 24.07
CA VAL A 441 -8.93 -19.43 23.41
C VAL A 441 -9.19 -18.23 24.32
N ARG A 442 -8.69 -17.06 23.92
CA ARG A 442 -8.92 -15.80 24.63
C ARG A 442 -10.24 -15.15 24.25
N LYS A 443 -10.92 -14.59 25.23
CA LYS A 443 -12.19 -13.86 25.16
C LYS A 443 -12.00 -12.41 25.61
N PRO A 444 -12.95 -11.50 25.28
CA PRO A 444 -12.86 -10.09 25.68
C PRO A 444 -12.69 -9.86 27.19
N ASP A 445 -13.26 -10.76 28.01
CA ASP A 445 -13.23 -10.66 29.48
C ASP A 445 -11.95 -11.22 30.12
N ASP A 446 -11.05 -11.87 29.35
CA ASP A 446 -9.84 -12.53 29.88
C ASP A 446 -8.71 -11.55 30.26
N GLY A 447 -8.96 -10.24 30.17
CA GLY A 447 -7.99 -9.20 30.50
C GLY A 447 -6.94 -8.97 29.40
N LYS A 448 -5.90 -8.21 29.75
CA LYS A 448 -4.79 -7.91 28.83
C LYS A 448 -3.83 -9.09 28.70
N PHE A 449 -3.21 -9.25 27.54
CA PHE A 449 -2.16 -10.25 27.32
C PHE A 449 -1.06 -9.69 26.42
N ASP A 450 0.12 -10.28 26.50
CA ASP A 450 1.27 -9.88 25.69
C ASP A 450 1.75 -11.08 24.87
N PHE A 451 2.31 -10.81 23.69
CA PHE A 451 3.04 -11.80 22.91
C PHE A 451 4.14 -11.14 22.11
N SER A 452 5.18 -11.91 21.78
CA SER A 452 6.35 -11.37 21.12
C SER A 452 7.08 -12.45 20.33
N TYR A 453 7.72 -12.05 19.25
CA TYR A 453 8.54 -12.93 18.43
C TYR A 453 9.84 -12.26 18.02
N CYS A 454 10.85 -13.07 17.79
CA CYS A 454 12.16 -12.66 17.32
C CYS A 454 12.51 -13.37 16.03
N TYR A 455 13.30 -12.70 15.21
CA TYR A 455 13.96 -13.29 14.05
C TYR A 455 15.29 -12.58 13.82
N ARG A 456 16.17 -13.20 13.04
CA ARG A 456 17.40 -12.56 12.57
C ARG A 456 17.24 -12.16 11.12
N LEU A 457 17.64 -10.94 10.82
CA LEU A 457 17.78 -10.42 9.47
C LEU A 457 19.27 -10.43 9.14
N ILE A 458 19.69 -11.41 8.37
CA ILE A 458 21.07 -11.52 7.90
C ILE A 458 21.28 -10.54 6.75
N ASN A 459 22.46 -9.94 6.73
CA ASN A 459 22.81 -8.86 5.81
C ASN A 459 21.76 -7.73 5.80
N GLY A 460 21.32 -7.32 7.00
CA GLY A 460 20.16 -6.46 7.17
C GLY A 460 20.44 -4.98 7.00
N HIS A 461 21.62 -4.51 7.42
CA HIS A 461 21.97 -3.09 7.38
C HIS A 461 23.45 -2.89 7.07
N ALA A 462 23.76 -1.88 6.26
CA ALA A 462 25.11 -1.36 6.12
C ALA A 462 25.52 -0.55 7.37
N LEU A 463 26.76 -0.71 7.80
CA LEU A 463 27.36 0.01 8.93
C LEU A 463 28.26 1.17 8.49
N THR A 464 28.66 1.19 7.21
CA THR A 464 29.52 2.23 6.64
C THR A 464 28.96 2.73 5.31
N ASN A 465 29.42 3.91 4.88
CA ASN A 465 29.05 4.46 3.57
C ASN A 465 29.52 3.56 2.40
N GLU A 466 30.63 2.84 2.57
CA GLU A 466 31.17 1.93 1.56
C GLU A 466 30.31 0.67 1.44
N GLU A 467 29.89 0.09 2.57
CA GLU A 467 28.93 -1.02 2.59
C GLU A 467 27.59 -0.59 1.97
N PHE A 468 27.11 0.61 2.33
CA PHE A 468 25.88 1.17 1.77
C PHE A 468 25.98 1.34 0.25
N ALA A 469 27.10 1.88 -0.24
CA ALA A 469 27.34 2.05 -1.68
C ALA A 469 27.41 0.70 -2.41
N ARG A 470 27.92 -0.37 -1.80
CA ARG A 470 27.92 -1.73 -2.40
C ARG A 470 26.57 -2.42 -2.34
N HIS A 471 25.82 -2.22 -1.26
CA HIS A 471 24.47 -2.76 -1.11
C HIS A 471 23.49 -2.14 -2.09
N TYR A 472 23.59 -0.82 -2.31
CA TYR A 472 22.59 -0.06 -3.05
C TYR A 472 23.14 0.68 -4.27
N GLY A 473 24.38 0.43 -4.70
CA GLY A 473 25.07 1.19 -5.77
C GLY A 473 24.41 1.13 -7.15
N GLY A 474 23.46 0.21 -7.37
CA GLY A 474 22.60 0.15 -8.55
C GLY A 474 21.20 0.74 -8.37
N GLU A 475 20.83 1.13 -7.15
CA GLU A 475 19.50 1.61 -6.76
C GLU A 475 19.53 3.10 -6.38
N GLN A 476 18.41 3.81 -6.53
CA GLN A 476 18.29 5.21 -6.12
C GLN A 476 18.03 5.38 -4.60
N MET A 477 18.58 4.49 -3.77
CA MET A 477 18.42 4.56 -2.31
C MET A 477 19.34 5.64 -1.74
N LYS A 478 18.77 6.52 -0.91
CA LYS A 478 19.47 7.68 -0.34
C LYS A 478 19.81 7.54 1.15
N PHE A 479 19.26 6.53 1.81
CA PHE A 479 19.39 6.29 3.24
C PHE A 479 19.22 4.81 3.56
N GLU A 480 19.83 4.40 4.66
CA GLU A 480 19.58 3.12 5.33
C GLU A 480 18.38 3.29 6.27
N PHE A 481 17.64 2.22 6.58
CA PHE A 481 16.46 2.35 7.44
C PHE A 481 16.07 1.07 8.17
N ALA A 482 15.43 1.24 9.32
CA ALA A 482 14.58 0.22 9.94
C ALA A 482 13.12 0.66 9.81
N SER A 483 12.19 -0.30 9.68
CA SER A 483 10.76 0.00 9.51
C SER A 483 9.86 -0.81 10.44
N ILE A 484 8.71 -0.27 10.77
CA ILE A 484 7.61 -0.99 11.43
C ILE A 484 6.28 -0.66 10.75
N THR A 485 5.51 -1.70 10.45
CA THR A 485 4.19 -1.58 9.79
C THR A 485 3.10 -1.59 10.85
N CYS A 486 2.18 -0.64 10.79
CA CYS A 486 0.99 -0.63 11.64
C CYS A 486 -0.06 -1.60 11.08
N GLU A 487 0.06 -2.89 11.36
CA GLU A 487 -0.89 -3.92 10.86
C GLU A 487 -2.16 -4.05 11.73
N GLU A 488 -2.10 -3.55 12.96
CA GLU A 488 -3.12 -3.70 13.99
C GLU A 488 -3.54 -2.34 14.55
N ALA A 489 -4.71 -2.29 15.20
CA ALA A 489 -5.10 -1.13 15.98
C ALA A 489 -4.23 -1.03 17.24
N CYS A 490 -3.50 0.08 17.39
CA CYS A 490 -2.71 0.35 18.60
C CYS A 490 -2.65 1.82 18.98
N ASP A 491 -2.43 2.10 20.27
CA ASP A 491 -2.33 3.47 20.80
C ASP A 491 -0.92 4.05 20.59
N LEU A 492 0.10 3.19 20.62
CA LEU A 492 1.49 3.57 20.50
C LEU A 492 2.26 2.57 19.63
N MET A 493 3.12 3.10 18.76
CA MET A 493 4.09 2.28 18.08
C MET A 493 5.49 2.81 18.31
N THR A 494 6.42 1.91 18.61
CA THR A 494 7.79 2.25 18.99
C THR A 494 8.77 1.45 18.14
N LEU A 495 9.64 2.13 17.41
CA LEU A 495 10.74 1.52 16.66
C LEU A 495 12.06 1.93 17.29
N GLY A 496 12.77 0.98 17.88
CA GLY A 496 14.11 1.18 18.45
C GLY A 496 15.17 0.51 17.60
N VAL A 497 16.26 1.21 17.33
CA VAL A 497 17.45 0.67 16.67
C VAL A 497 18.63 0.83 17.63
N SER A 498 19.27 -0.29 17.99
CA SER A 498 20.51 -0.32 18.76
C SER A 498 21.67 -0.56 17.81
N PHE A 499 22.63 0.36 17.82
CA PHE A 499 23.84 0.30 17.01
C PHE A 499 24.98 -0.35 17.80
N PRO A 500 25.94 -1.00 17.11
CA PRO A 500 27.11 -1.54 17.77
C PRO A 500 27.92 -0.44 18.44
N SER A 501 28.61 -0.75 19.54
CA SER A 501 29.39 0.24 20.32
C SER A 501 30.50 0.93 19.53
N GLN A 502 30.90 0.36 18.39
CA GLN A 502 31.93 0.87 17.50
C GLN A 502 31.39 1.93 16.51
N CYS A 503 30.07 2.00 16.35
CA CYS A 503 29.41 2.94 15.45
C CYS A 503 29.32 4.32 16.10
N ASP A 504 29.93 5.33 15.48
CA ASP A 504 29.79 6.72 15.90
C ASP A 504 28.47 7.30 15.41
N LEU A 505 27.47 7.38 16.29
CA LEU A 505 26.16 7.93 15.96
C LEU A 505 26.21 9.41 15.55
N SER A 506 27.25 10.17 15.92
CA SER A 506 27.40 11.56 15.49
C SER A 506 27.74 11.69 13.99
N SER A 507 28.24 10.60 13.39
CA SER A 507 28.47 10.49 11.95
C SER A 507 27.21 10.21 11.14
N LEU A 508 26.07 9.95 11.81
CA LEU A 508 24.79 9.62 11.19
C LEU A 508 23.79 10.78 11.32
N GLN A 509 22.98 10.99 10.28
CA GLN A 509 21.82 11.89 10.37
C GLN A 509 20.54 11.08 10.36
N PHE A 510 19.69 11.27 11.37
CA PHE A 510 18.43 10.53 11.52
C PHE A 510 17.22 11.32 11.05
N GLN A 511 16.26 10.64 10.43
CA GLN A 511 14.95 11.17 10.09
C GLN A 511 13.86 10.11 10.25
N GLY A 512 12.66 10.55 10.64
CA GLY A 512 11.46 9.72 10.66
C GLY A 512 10.72 9.91 9.35
N LEU A 513 10.24 8.82 8.77
CA LEU A 513 9.50 8.84 7.51
C LEU A 513 8.24 7.98 7.65
N ALA A 514 7.10 8.51 7.24
CA ALA A 514 5.86 7.75 7.12
C ALA A 514 5.59 7.43 5.65
N GLU A 515 5.26 6.18 5.38
CA GLU A 515 4.81 5.70 4.07
C GLU A 515 3.45 5.01 4.18
N TYR A 516 2.72 4.98 3.08
CA TYR A 516 1.42 4.30 2.99
C TYR A 516 1.29 3.57 1.66
N ILE A 517 0.42 2.56 1.64
CA ILE A 517 -0.02 1.95 0.40
C ILE A 517 -1.15 2.81 -0.18
N PRO A 518 -1.05 3.23 -1.45
CA PRO A 518 -2.14 3.91 -2.13
C PRO A 518 -3.44 3.08 -2.08
N ALA A 519 -4.53 3.70 -1.64
CA ALA A 519 -5.88 3.17 -1.71
C ALA A 519 -6.26 2.82 -3.17
N PRO A 520 -7.22 1.91 -3.38
CA PRO A 520 -7.96 1.15 -2.38
C PRO A 520 -7.08 0.05 -1.80
N LEU A 521 -7.20 -0.19 -0.50
CA LEU A 521 -6.50 -1.30 0.16
C LEU A 521 -7.15 -2.63 -0.21
N LYS A 522 -6.33 -3.67 -0.44
CA LYS A 522 -6.80 -5.04 -0.66
C LYS A 522 -7.13 -5.77 0.64
N GLY A 523 -6.93 -5.12 1.79
CA GLY A 523 -7.06 -5.70 3.12
C GLY A 523 -6.13 -4.98 4.09
N LEU A 524 -6.01 -5.54 5.29
CA LEU A 524 -5.07 -5.04 6.30
C LEU A 524 -3.62 -5.40 6.01
N LYS A 525 -3.41 -6.50 5.29
CA LYS A 525 -2.12 -6.89 4.74
C LYS A 525 -2.22 -6.79 3.23
N ASP A 526 -1.52 -5.83 2.66
CA ASP A 526 -1.51 -5.57 1.22
C ASP A 526 -0.14 -5.98 0.66
N ASP A 527 -0.14 -6.88 -0.32
CA ASP A 527 1.07 -7.45 -0.92
C ASP A 527 1.92 -6.40 -1.65
N ARG A 528 1.35 -5.23 -1.92
CA ARG A 528 2.07 -4.08 -2.49
C ARG A 528 3.14 -3.52 -1.57
N LEU A 529 3.04 -3.76 -0.26
CA LEU A 529 4.12 -3.43 0.67
C LEU A 529 5.38 -4.26 0.40
N ASP A 530 5.19 -5.56 0.18
CA ASP A 530 6.25 -6.49 -0.14
C ASP A 530 6.88 -6.22 -1.51
N ARG A 531 6.19 -5.46 -2.38
CA ARG A 531 6.71 -5.03 -3.69
C ARG A 531 7.35 -3.64 -3.66
N GLY A 532 7.43 -3.00 -2.49
CA GLY A 532 7.97 -1.65 -2.34
C GLY A 532 7.14 -0.57 -3.05
N GLU A 533 5.83 -0.77 -3.22
CA GLU A 533 4.92 0.20 -3.85
C GLU A 533 4.40 1.28 -2.88
N GLY A 534 5.01 1.38 -1.69
CA GLY A 534 4.69 2.42 -0.71
C GLY A 534 5.03 3.83 -1.22
N LYS A 535 4.20 4.81 -0.86
CA LYS A 535 4.45 6.24 -1.11
C LYS A 535 4.75 6.96 0.19
N ARG A 536 5.66 7.92 0.15
CA ARG A 536 5.91 8.85 1.26
C ARG A 536 4.65 9.69 1.54
N HIS A 537 4.31 9.82 2.81
CA HIS A 537 3.22 10.68 3.28
C HIS A 537 3.77 11.89 4.01
N ASP A 538 3.66 13.09 3.44
CA ASP A 538 4.31 14.28 3.99
C ASP A 538 3.71 14.80 5.30
N GLU A 539 2.37 14.85 5.41
CA GLU A 539 1.72 15.32 6.64
C GLU A 539 2.03 14.40 7.84
N GLU A 540 1.90 13.08 7.66
CA GLU A 540 2.23 12.11 8.69
C GLU A 540 3.73 12.08 9.01
N THR A 541 4.60 12.26 8.01
CA THR A 541 6.05 12.40 8.21
C THR A 541 6.37 13.64 9.05
N ALA A 542 5.73 14.78 8.76
CA ALA A 542 5.89 16.00 9.54
C ALA A 542 5.43 15.82 10.99
N ARG A 543 4.33 15.08 11.21
CA ARG A 543 3.79 14.78 12.55
C ARG A 543 4.76 14.00 13.42
N ILE A 544 5.48 13.03 12.87
CA ILE A 544 6.40 12.17 13.63
C ILE A 544 7.84 12.69 13.67
N LYS A 545 8.17 13.74 12.90
CA LYS A 545 9.55 14.24 12.72
C LYS A 545 10.27 14.51 14.03
N ASN A 546 9.58 15.01 15.05
CA ASN A 546 10.15 15.37 16.34
C ASN A 546 10.07 14.24 17.39
N ASN A 547 9.59 13.05 17.01
CA ASN A 547 9.45 11.92 17.92
C ASN A 547 10.65 10.96 17.87
N ILE A 548 11.79 11.47 17.43
CA ILE A 548 13.05 10.73 17.45
C ILE A 548 13.79 11.06 18.74
N ARG A 549 14.22 10.04 19.46
CA ARG A 549 15.04 10.17 20.67
C ARG A 549 16.29 9.32 20.54
N MET A 550 17.43 9.90 20.87
CA MET A 550 18.71 9.19 20.90
C MET A 550 19.14 9.01 22.35
N ASP A 551 19.61 7.81 22.68
CA ASP A 551 20.16 7.46 23.99
C ASP A 551 21.36 6.52 23.83
N ALA A 552 22.54 6.96 24.25
CA ALA A 552 23.81 6.24 24.11
C ALA A 552 24.06 5.71 22.68
N ASN A 553 23.86 4.41 22.45
CA ASN A 553 24.00 3.74 21.15
C ASN A 553 22.64 3.36 20.53
N ARG A 554 21.53 3.96 20.97
CA ARG A 554 20.17 3.65 20.53
C ARG A 554 19.47 4.87 19.96
N CYS A 555 18.66 4.63 18.93
CA CYS A 555 17.78 5.63 18.35
C CYS A 555 16.35 5.08 18.33
N TRP A 556 15.40 5.88 18.81
CA TRP A 556 14.01 5.51 18.96
C TRP A 556 13.13 6.44 18.15
N LEU A 557 12.21 5.88 17.38
CA LEU A 557 11.09 6.59 16.77
C LEU A 557 9.81 6.17 17.49
N THR A 558 9.09 7.15 18.04
CA THR A 558 7.81 6.92 18.72
C THR A 558 6.65 7.51 17.90
N CYS A 559 5.66 6.70 17.60
CA CYS A 559 4.50 7.08 16.79
C CYS A 559 3.23 6.91 17.63
N PRO A 560 2.77 7.95 18.35
CA PRO A 560 1.50 7.89 19.04
C PRO A 560 0.35 7.89 18.03
N ASN A 561 -0.67 7.07 18.29
CA ASN A 561 -1.85 6.86 17.44
C ASN A 561 -1.45 6.68 15.95
N PRO A 562 -0.72 5.62 15.60
CA PRO A 562 -0.35 5.36 14.21
C PRO A 562 -1.60 5.06 13.35
N ILE A 563 -1.47 5.25 12.04
CA ILE A 563 -2.53 4.94 11.09
C ILE A 563 -2.36 3.50 10.62
N PRO A 564 -3.35 2.61 10.80
CA PRO A 564 -3.22 1.26 10.27
C PRO A 564 -3.02 1.23 8.74
N GLY A 565 -2.19 0.31 8.27
CA GLY A 565 -1.74 0.22 6.88
C GLY A 565 -0.65 1.23 6.49
N TYR A 566 -0.12 2.01 7.44
CA TYR A 566 1.07 2.85 7.23
C TYR A 566 2.33 2.15 7.74
N ILE A 567 3.46 2.46 7.11
CA ILE A 567 4.80 2.07 7.53
C ILE A 567 5.50 3.29 8.11
N TYR A 568 6.16 3.09 9.24
CA TYR A 568 6.98 4.12 9.88
C TYR A 568 8.43 3.66 9.83
N LYS A 569 9.28 4.48 9.23
CA LYS A 569 10.71 4.21 9.04
C LYS A 569 11.54 5.17 9.89
N LEU A 570 12.53 4.60 10.58
CA LEU A 570 13.66 5.36 11.11
C LEU A 570 14.78 5.23 10.09
N CYS A 571 15.09 6.33 9.41
CA CYS A 571 16.09 6.38 8.35
C CYS A 571 17.36 7.07 8.85
N TRP A 572 18.51 6.65 8.33
CA TRP A 572 19.78 7.34 8.56
C TRP A 572 20.66 7.45 7.32
N THR A 573 21.44 8.51 7.24
CA THR A 573 22.46 8.73 6.21
C THR A 573 23.83 8.86 6.83
N PHE A 574 24.85 8.44 6.08
CA PHE A 574 26.25 8.60 6.45
C PHE A 574 26.72 10.02 6.07
N ASN A 575 27.29 10.77 7.02
CA ASN A 575 27.81 12.10 6.74
C ASN A 575 29.02 12.05 5.79
N ALA A 576 28.92 12.70 4.63
CA ALA A 576 30.01 12.79 3.65
C ALA A 576 31.31 13.40 4.22
N LYS A 577 31.23 14.25 5.26
CA LYS A 577 32.40 14.86 5.91
C LYS A 577 33.18 13.94 6.85
N ALA A 578 32.62 12.79 7.23
CA ALA A 578 33.30 11.83 8.12
C ALA A 578 34.16 10.83 7.34
N ASN A 579 33.99 10.72 6.01
CA ASN A 579 34.74 9.80 5.16
C ASN A 579 35.41 10.55 3.99
N GLU A 580 36.44 11.34 4.29
CA GLU A 580 37.54 11.60 3.34
C GLU A 580 38.48 10.38 3.25
N LEU A 581 37.95 9.16 3.38
CA LEU A 581 38.67 7.94 3.06
C LEU A 581 38.34 7.63 1.60
N HIS A 582 39.20 8.17 0.74
CA HIS A 582 39.48 7.81 -0.65
C HIS A 582 38.42 6.90 -1.31
N GLU A 583 37.68 7.42 -2.29
CA GLU A 583 37.15 6.59 -3.37
C GLU A 583 38.32 5.80 -3.97
N LEU A 584 38.49 4.56 -3.51
CA LEU A 584 39.56 3.68 -3.94
C LEU A 584 39.14 3.08 -5.28
N ALA A 585 39.31 3.85 -6.35
CA ALA A 585 39.21 3.29 -7.69
C ALA A 585 40.20 2.12 -7.82
N PRO A 586 39.79 0.95 -8.35
CA PRO A 586 40.73 -0.13 -8.64
C PRO A 586 41.88 0.43 -9.47
N THR A 587 43.12 0.04 -9.17
CA THR A 587 44.22 0.36 -10.10
C THR A 587 43.85 -0.17 -11.48
N ALA A 588 44.27 0.51 -12.56
CA ALA A 588 43.91 0.10 -13.93
C ALA A 588 44.21 -1.40 -14.20
N LYS A 589 45.22 -1.97 -13.52
CA LYS A 589 45.54 -3.40 -13.55
C LYS A 589 44.49 -4.29 -12.89
N VAL A 590 43.97 -3.92 -11.72
CA VAL A 590 42.91 -4.69 -11.03
C VAL A 590 41.60 -4.64 -11.81
N ALA A 591 41.22 -3.46 -12.30
CA ALA A 591 40.03 -3.32 -13.16
C ALA A 591 40.15 -4.16 -14.44
N GLU A 592 41.33 -4.20 -15.07
CA GLU A 592 41.58 -5.05 -16.23
C GLU A 592 41.49 -6.54 -15.89
N LEU A 593 42.08 -6.96 -14.77
CA LEU A 593 41.99 -8.34 -14.30
C LEU A 593 40.54 -8.76 -14.05
N GLN A 594 39.76 -7.94 -13.35
CA GLN A 594 38.34 -8.22 -13.08
C GLN A 594 37.55 -8.36 -14.39
N ARG A 595 37.74 -7.42 -15.34
CA ARG A 595 37.11 -7.51 -16.67
C ARG A 595 37.50 -8.76 -17.42
N ARG A 596 38.78 -9.14 -17.42
CA ARG A 596 39.28 -10.35 -18.08
C ARG A 596 38.65 -11.61 -17.49
N LEU A 597 38.61 -11.72 -16.16
CA LEU A 597 38.04 -12.88 -15.46
C LEU A 597 36.52 -12.99 -15.65
N LEU A 598 35.79 -11.87 -15.61
CA LEU A 598 34.35 -11.84 -15.87
C LEU A 598 34.04 -12.17 -17.34
N ALA A 599 34.84 -11.68 -18.29
CA ALA A 599 34.69 -12.00 -19.71
C ALA A 599 34.97 -13.48 -20.01
N MET A 600 35.97 -14.07 -19.34
CA MET A 600 36.25 -15.50 -19.40
C MET A 600 35.05 -16.32 -18.89
N ALA A 601 34.45 -15.92 -17.76
CA ALA A 601 33.30 -16.60 -17.17
C ALA A 601 32.00 -16.48 -18.01
N ALA A 602 31.79 -15.34 -18.69
CA ALA A 602 30.59 -15.09 -19.48
C ALA A 602 30.52 -15.89 -20.80
N ARG A 603 31.67 -16.35 -21.32
CA ARG A 603 31.73 -17.18 -22.53
C ARG A 603 31.45 -18.64 -22.17
N ALA A 604 30.19 -18.94 -21.86
CA ALA A 604 29.67 -20.24 -21.41
C ALA A 604 29.82 -21.43 -22.40
N SER A 605 30.59 -21.26 -23.49
CA SER A 605 31.09 -22.34 -24.35
C SER A 605 32.49 -21.94 -24.83
N LEU A 606 33.50 -22.46 -24.14
CA LEU A 606 34.90 -22.06 -24.24
C LEU A 606 35.41 -22.00 -25.68
N ASP A 607 35.67 -20.78 -26.19
CA ASP A 607 36.65 -20.63 -27.26
C ASP A 607 38.05 -21.03 -26.73
N ALA A 608 38.98 -21.38 -27.63
CA ALA A 608 40.27 -21.93 -27.23
C ALA A 608 41.09 -20.98 -26.32
N ALA A 609 40.88 -19.67 -26.44
CA ALA A 609 41.57 -18.66 -25.64
C ALA A 609 41.03 -18.62 -24.20
N ALA A 610 39.71 -18.54 -24.03
CA ALA A 610 39.07 -18.56 -22.71
C ALA A 610 39.35 -19.87 -21.96
N ARG A 611 39.46 -21.01 -22.66
CA ARG A 611 39.86 -22.29 -22.05
C ARG A 611 41.28 -22.27 -21.50
N THR A 612 42.19 -21.61 -22.19
CA THR A 612 43.60 -21.51 -21.79
C THR A 612 43.75 -20.65 -20.53
N ASP A 613 43.05 -19.52 -20.49
CA ASP A 613 43.01 -18.64 -19.31
C ASP A 613 42.39 -19.36 -18.11
N TRP A 614 41.30 -20.11 -18.33
CA TRP A 614 40.65 -20.88 -17.28
C TRP A 614 41.55 -22.01 -16.74
N LEU A 615 42.25 -22.76 -17.60
CA LEU A 615 43.19 -23.80 -17.17
C LEU A 615 44.36 -23.23 -16.35
N SER A 616 44.81 -22.03 -16.69
CA SER A 616 45.84 -21.31 -15.94
C SER A 616 45.35 -20.98 -14.52
N LEU A 617 44.14 -20.44 -14.40
CA LEU A 617 43.53 -20.14 -13.10
C LEU A 617 43.24 -21.42 -12.30
N ARG A 618 42.75 -22.48 -12.94
CA ARG A 618 42.53 -23.78 -12.30
C ARG A 618 43.82 -24.32 -11.67
N THR A 619 44.95 -24.20 -12.35
CA THR A 619 46.26 -24.64 -11.83
C THR A 619 46.61 -23.93 -10.52
N VAL A 620 46.30 -22.64 -10.41
CA VAL A 620 46.47 -21.86 -9.16
C VAL A 620 45.54 -22.38 -8.06
N LEU A 621 44.28 -22.66 -8.38
CA LEU A 621 43.33 -23.23 -7.41
C LEU A 621 43.72 -24.65 -6.96
N ASP A 622 44.25 -25.49 -7.85
CA ASP A 622 44.77 -26.82 -7.52
C ASP A 622 45.98 -26.75 -6.57
N ALA A 623 46.87 -25.77 -6.78
CA ALA A 623 47.99 -25.52 -5.86
C ALA A 623 47.50 -25.10 -4.46
N ILE A 624 46.51 -24.20 -4.38
CA ILE A 624 45.87 -23.83 -3.10
C ILE A 624 45.27 -25.08 -2.42
N ALA A 625 44.59 -25.96 -3.18
CA ALA A 625 44.00 -27.18 -2.64
C ALA A 625 45.05 -28.14 -2.06
N PHE A 626 46.21 -28.24 -2.72
CA PHE A 626 47.34 -29.01 -2.25
C PHE A 626 47.94 -28.44 -0.96
N ASP A 627 48.23 -27.14 -0.93
CA ASP A 627 48.86 -26.49 0.23
C ASP A 627 47.94 -26.49 1.46
N VAL A 628 46.64 -26.23 1.27
CA VAL A 628 45.65 -26.30 2.36
C VAL A 628 45.50 -27.70 2.91
N ASN A 629 45.66 -28.73 2.07
CA ASN A 629 45.69 -30.13 2.52
C ASN A 629 46.84 -30.41 3.50
N GLN A 630 47.96 -29.69 3.40
CA GLN A 630 49.11 -29.86 4.31
C GLN A 630 48.94 -29.11 5.63
N LEU A 631 48.04 -28.13 5.71
CA LEU A 631 47.84 -27.31 6.90
C LEU A 631 46.99 -27.96 7.99
N VAL A 632 46.09 -28.87 7.61
CA VAL A 632 45.17 -29.54 8.54
C VAL A 632 45.58 -31.02 8.65
N GLU A 633 45.87 -31.47 9.87
CA GLU A 633 46.26 -32.85 10.13
C GLU A 633 45.14 -33.85 9.73
N GLY A 634 45.51 -34.88 8.98
CA GLY A 634 44.62 -35.96 8.56
C GLY A 634 44.97 -36.49 7.18
N GLU A 635 44.28 -37.54 6.75
CA GLU A 635 44.45 -38.08 5.40
C GLU A 635 44.19 -37.00 4.34
N PRO A 636 44.95 -36.99 3.22
CA PRO A 636 44.68 -36.10 2.10
C PRO A 636 43.25 -36.30 1.58
N GLU A 637 42.50 -35.21 1.39
CA GLU A 637 41.17 -35.25 0.80
C GLU A 637 41.05 -34.28 -0.37
N LYS A 638 40.07 -34.52 -1.24
CA LYS A 638 39.84 -33.66 -2.40
C LYS A 638 38.97 -32.46 -1.99
N PHE A 639 39.58 -31.28 -1.92
CA PHE A 639 38.85 -30.03 -1.72
C PHE A 639 38.33 -29.46 -3.04
N HIS A 640 37.11 -28.94 -2.99
CA HIS A 640 36.50 -28.16 -4.05
C HIS A 640 36.80 -26.68 -3.80
N ILE A 641 37.59 -26.08 -4.68
CA ILE A 641 37.96 -24.66 -4.62
C ILE A 641 37.31 -23.92 -5.77
N SER A 642 36.68 -22.79 -5.45
CA SER A 642 36.11 -21.89 -6.44
C SER A 642 36.50 -20.44 -6.17
N ALA A 643 36.67 -19.67 -7.23
CA ALA A 643 36.98 -18.25 -7.18
C ALA A 643 35.78 -17.44 -7.71
N MET A 644 35.46 -16.38 -6.99
CA MET A 644 34.46 -15.38 -7.35
C MET A 644 35.10 -14.02 -7.48
N VAL A 645 34.58 -13.19 -8.38
CA VAL A 645 35.03 -11.81 -8.60
C VAL A 645 33.83 -10.88 -8.53
N PHE A 646 34.01 -9.70 -7.94
CA PHE A 646 32.95 -8.70 -7.88
C PHE A 646 32.81 -7.96 -9.22
N ASP A 647 31.61 -7.99 -9.77
CA ASP A 647 31.20 -7.25 -10.95
C ASP A 647 30.59 -5.92 -10.52
N GLU A 648 31.37 -4.84 -10.61
CA GLU A 648 30.94 -3.49 -10.21
C GLU A 648 29.75 -2.97 -11.04
N ALA A 649 29.58 -3.42 -12.29
CA ALA A 649 28.46 -2.98 -13.11
C ALA A 649 27.14 -3.60 -12.65
N MET A 650 27.20 -4.85 -12.15
CA MET A 650 26.04 -5.59 -11.69
C MET A 650 25.87 -5.59 -10.16
N GLN A 651 26.86 -5.07 -9.42
CA GLN A 651 26.96 -5.11 -7.95
C GLN A 651 26.83 -6.53 -7.37
N GLN A 652 27.49 -7.50 -8.01
CA GLN A 652 27.36 -8.93 -7.69
C GLN A 652 28.70 -9.66 -7.70
N LEU A 653 28.90 -10.59 -6.77
CA LEU A 653 29.95 -11.61 -6.83
C LEU A 653 29.56 -12.73 -7.78
N LYS A 654 30.37 -12.96 -8.81
CA LYS A 654 30.16 -14.01 -9.82
C LYS A 654 31.27 -15.03 -9.79
N PHE A 655 30.93 -16.30 -9.94
CA PHE A 655 31.92 -17.36 -10.12
C PHE A 655 32.69 -17.16 -11.42
N VAL A 656 34.02 -17.28 -11.35
CA VAL A 656 34.90 -17.16 -12.51
C VAL A 656 35.66 -18.44 -12.81
N CYS A 657 35.99 -19.24 -11.79
CA CYS A 657 36.72 -20.49 -11.97
C CYS A 657 36.49 -21.45 -10.79
N SER A 658 36.72 -22.74 -11.02
CA SER A 658 36.78 -23.80 -10.02
C SER A 658 37.88 -24.79 -10.38
N ASN A 659 38.33 -25.56 -9.40
CA ASN A 659 39.26 -26.67 -9.63
C ASN A 659 38.57 -27.96 -10.14
N THR A 660 37.26 -27.91 -10.36
CA THR A 660 36.44 -28.91 -11.06
C THR A 660 36.15 -28.49 -12.50
N GLU A 661 35.55 -29.36 -13.33
CA GLU A 661 35.34 -29.09 -14.75
C GLU A 661 34.45 -27.85 -15.01
N PRO A 662 34.68 -27.10 -16.11
CA PRO A 662 33.96 -25.85 -16.40
C PRO A 662 32.44 -26.01 -16.52
N GLU A 663 31.95 -27.16 -16.99
CA GLU A 663 30.51 -27.44 -17.10
C GLU A 663 29.82 -27.56 -15.73
N GLU A 664 30.61 -27.73 -14.66
CA GLU A 664 30.18 -27.80 -13.25
C GLU A 664 30.24 -26.43 -12.54
N LEU A 665 30.73 -25.37 -13.20
CA LEU A 665 30.71 -24.03 -12.62
C LEU A 665 29.28 -23.55 -12.40
N SER A 666 28.99 -23.10 -11.18
CA SER A 666 27.69 -22.54 -10.82
C SER A 666 27.45 -21.22 -11.58
N THR A 667 26.28 -21.08 -12.18
CA THR A 667 25.80 -19.80 -12.75
C THR A 667 25.21 -18.88 -11.67
N GLY A 668 25.29 -19.27 -10.39
CA GLY A 668 24.81 -18.47 -9.27
C GLY A 668 25.67 -17.23 -9.02
N PHE A 669 25.12 -16.29 -8.26
CA PHE A 669 25.81 -15.09 -7.79
C PHE A 669 25.36 -14.75 -6.38
N PHE A 670 26.18 -13.96 -5.68
CA PHE A 670 25.86 -13.40 -4.37
C PHE A 670 25.99 -11.88 -4.41
N TYR A 671 25.15 -11.18 -3.67
CA TYR A 671 25.35 -9.76 -3.42
C TYR A 671 26.42 -9.54 -2.34
N SER A 672 26.88 -8.30 -2.17
CA SER A 672 27.70 -7.92 -1.01
C SER A 672 26.97 -8.29 0.29
N GLY A 673 27.70 -8.86 1.25
CA GLY A 673 27.17 -9.31 2.54
C GLY A 673 26.31 -10.59 2.52
N GLU A 674 25.90 -11.07 1.34
CA GLU A 674 25.01 -12.23 1.20
C GLU A 674 25.75 -13.58 1.27
N GLY A 675 25.31 -14.48 2.16
CA GLY A 675 25.94 -15.78 2.32
C GLY A 675 27.37 -15.68 2.86
N CYS A 676 28.07 -16.81 2.97
CA CYS A 676 29.46 -16.82 3.43
C CYS A 676 30.39 -16.03 2.50
N ALA A 677 30.16 -16.11 1.17
CA ALA A 677 30.98 -15.42 0.18
C ALA A 677 30.75 -13.91 0.19
N GLY A 678 29.49 -13.44 0.13
CA GLY A 678 29.18 -12.02 0.22
C GLY A 678 29.65 -11.41 1.53
N PHE A 679 29.50 -12.14 2.66
CA PHE A 679 30.04 -11.73 3.95
C PHE A 679 31.57 -11.55 3.91
N ALA A 680 32.29 -12.56 3.42
CA ALA A 680 33.75 -12.52 3.37
C ALA A 680 34.27 -11.38 2.49
N PHE A 681 33.57 -11.12 1.37
CA PHE A 681 33.84 -10.00 0.49
C PHE A 681 33.64 -8.66 1.18
N GLU A 682 32.45 -8.42 1.73
CA GLU A 682 32.08 -7.13 2.28
C GLU A 682 32.92 -6.76 3.51
N LYS A 683 33.08 -7.72 4.44
CA LYS A 683 33.80 -7.48 5.69
C LYS A 683 35.31 -7.69 5.57
N ALA A 684 35.81 -8.07 4.39
CA ALA A 684 37.19 -8.44 4.15
C ALA A 684 37.72 -9.43 5.22
N ARG A 685 36.88 -10.39 5.63
CA ARG A 685 37.14 -11.31 6.74
C ARG A 685 36.84 -12.75 6.33
N SER A 686 37.79 -13.65 6.57
CA SER A 686 37.60 -15.07 6.29
C SER A 686 36.58 -15.69 7.25
N LEU A 687 35.75 -16.61 6.75
CA LEU A 687 34.72 -17.30 7.52
C LEU A 687 34.78 -18.80 7.23
N ILE A 688 34.54 -19.64 8.25
CA ILE A 688 34.34 -21.08 8.11
C ILE A 688 32.97 -21.47 8.64
N TYR A 689 32.30 -22.37 7.93
CA TYR A 689 30.92 -22.74 8.15
C TYR A 689 30.73 -24.27 8.18
N HIS A 690 29.87 -24.71 9.08
CA HIS A 690 29.29 -26.05 9.14
C HIS A 690 27.83 -25.93 9.62
N PRO A 691 26.85 -26.66 9.03
CA PRO A 691 25.42 -26.50 9.35
C PRO A 691 25.07 -26.59 10.84
N ASP A 692 25.57 -27.61 11.54
CA ASP A 692 25.29 -27.78 12.97
C ASP A 692 26.06 -26.79 13.87
N ARG A 693 26.93 -25.96 13.29
CA ARG A 693 27.82 -25.03 14.00
C ARG A 693 27.64 -23.58 13.54
N ASP A 694 26.58 -23.27 12.81
CA ASP A 694 26.22 -21.90 12.42
C ASP A 694 24.96 -21.42 13.17
N PRO A 695 25.12 -21.00 14.44
CA PRO A 695 23.99 -20.54 15.23
C PRO A 695 23.37 -19.23 14.71
N ILE A 696 24.04 -18.53 13.77
CA ILE A 696 23.61 -17.25 13.20
C ILE A 696 22.79 -17.48 11.93
N GLY A 697 23.28 -18.36 11.06
CA GLY A 697 22.64 -18.75 9.79
C GLY A 697 23.17 -17.95 8.60
N TYR A 698 24.47 -17.67 8.53
CA TYR A 698 25.09 -17.01 7.38
C TYR A 698 25.02 -17.87 6.13
N PHE A 699 25.15 -19.19 6.25
CA PHE A 699 25.14 -20.02 5.08
C PHE A 699 23.77 -20.07 4.43
N ILE A 700 23.80 -20.14 3.10
CA ILE A 700 22.64 -20.33 2.26
C ILE A 700 22.84 -21.65 1.53
N GLY A 701 21.96 -22.61 1.81
CA GLY A 701 21.97 -23.92 1.21
C GLY A 701 21.57 -23.88 -0.28
N PRO A 702 22.06 -24.82 -1.10
CA PRO A 702 21.71 -24.93 -2.53
C PRO A 702 20.22 -24.95 -2.84
N ARG A 703 19.42 -25.46 -1.89
CA ARG A 703 17.96 -25.62 -2.03
C ARG A 703 17.16 -24.46 -1.47
N GLU A 704 17.82 -23.53 -0.78
CA GLU A 704 17.18 -22.39 -0.14
C GLU A 704 16.86 -21.25 -1.13
N TRP A 705 17.62 -21.14 -2.24
CA TRP A 705 17.29 -20.27 -3.37
C TRP A 705 16.85 -21.08 -4.60
N VAL A 706 15.72 -20.71 -5.21
CA VAL A 706 15.16 -21.36 -6.40
C VAL A 706 16.08 -21.24 -7.63
N ASP A 707 16.93 -20.21 -7.67
CA ASP A 707 17.84 -19.92 -8.80
C ASP A 707 19.22 -20.60 -8.67
N GLN A 708 19.47 -21.29 -7.54
CA GLN A 708 20.76 -21.90 -7.19
C GLN A 708 20.77 -23.43 -7.39
N LYS A 709 20.15 -23.94 -8.46
CA LYS A 709 19.91 -25.39 -8.67
C LYS A 709 21.14 -26.28 -8.93
N ARG A 710 22.37 -25.73 -8.96
CA ARG A 710 23.60 -26.47 -9.31
C ARG A 710 24.70 -26.48 -8.25
N PHE A 711 24.45 -26.00 -7.03
CA PHE A 711 25.47 -26.05 -5.99
C PHE A 711 25.58 -27.47 -5.39
N LEU A 712 26.80 -27.99 -5.30
CA LEU A 712 27.10 -29.11 -4.41
C LEU A 712 26.92 -28.61 -2.97
N GLU A 713 26.20 -29.36 -2.14
CA GLU A 713 25.98 -29.01 -0.74
C GLU A 713 27.24 -29.36 0.08
N PRO A 714 28.04 -28.37 0.53
CA PRO A 714 29.24 -28.64 1.28
C PRO A 714 28.91 -29.06 2.72
N ILE A 715 29.68 -29.99 3.26
CA ILE A 715 29.68 -30.31 4.70
C ILE A 715 30.40 -29.18 5.45
N VAL A 716 31.54 -28.74 4.93
CA VAL A 716 32.28 -27.57 5.43
C VAL A 716 32.56 -26.62 4.27
N LEU A 717 32.32 -25.33 4.49
CA LEU A 717 32.64 -24.24 3.56
C LEU A 717 33.49 -23.20 4.28
N ALA A 718 34.62 -22.82 3.70
CA ALA A 718 35.44 -21.71 4.14
C ALA A 718 35.57 -20.67 3.01
N SER A 719 35.24 -19.41 3.29
CA SER A 719 35.28 -18.30 2.34
C SER A 719 36.37 -17.33 2.75
N PHE A 720 37.26 -17.00 1.82
CA PHE A 720 38.42 -16.13 2.04
C PHE A 720 38.36 -14.93 1.08
N PRO A 721 38.41 -13.68 1.57
CA PRO A 721 38.49 -12.52 0.69
C PRO A 721 39.77 -12.58 -0.16
N TRP A 722 39.67 -12.26 -1.44
CA TRP A 722 40.84 -12.03 -2.28
C TRP A 722 41.27 -10.56 -2.14
N ILE A 723 42.33 -10.33 -1.34
CA ILE A 723 42.78 -8.97 -1.00
C ILE A 723 44.00 -8.61 -1.84
N HIS A 724 43.95 -7.45 -2.50
CA HIS A 724 45.12 -6.81 -3.11
C HIS A 724 45.58 -5.63 -2.26
N ILE A 725 46.90 -5.56 -1.99
CA ILE A 725 47.52 -4.45 -1.26
C ILE A 725 48.24 -3.54 -2.25
N GLY A 726 47.67 -2.36 -2.54
CA GLY A 726 48.22 -1.40 -3.50
C GLY A 726 49.16 -0.37 -2.87
N GLY A 727 50.35 -0.21 -3.46
CA GLY A 727 51.20 1.00 -3.38
C GLY A 727 51.74 1.44 -2.00
N SER A 728 52.44 2.57 -1.98
CA SER A 728 53.21 3.12 -0.82
C SER A 728 52.39 3.45 0.43
N GLN A 729 51.05 3.37 0.37
CA GLN A 729 50.14 3.61 1.50
C GLN A 729 49.44 2.35 2.04
N ARG A 730 49.78 1.12 1.59
CA ARG A 730 49.16 -0.15 2.06
C ARG A 730 47.63 -0.15 2.00
N GLN A 731 47.04 0.27 0.89
CA GLN A 731 45.58 0.25 0.69
C GLN A 731 45.11 -1.19 0.41
N LYS A 732 44.07 -1.67 1.10
CA LYS A 732 43.48 -3.01 0.89
C LYS A 732 42.25 -2.90 -0.01
N LEU A 733 42.27 -3.59 -1.15
CA LEU A 733 41.14 -3.71 -2.07
C LEU A 733 40.70 -5.18 -2.12
N VAL A 734 39.42 -5.46 -1.91
CA VAL A 734 38.87 -6.81 -2.05
C VAL A 734 38.39 -7.00 -3.49
N ILE A 735 39.05 -7.88 -4.24
CA ILE A 735 38.75 -8.15 -5.66
C ILE A 735 37.58 -9.13 -5.80
N GLY A 736 37.48 -10.06 -4.85
CA GLY A 736 36.57 -11.19 -4.90
C GLY A 736 36.74 -12.12 -3.71
N VAL A 737 36.39 -13.39 -3.88
CA VAL A 737 36.42 -14.40 -2.80
C VAL A 737 36.89 -15.74 -3.34
N VAL A 738 37.71 -16.45 -2.57
CA VAL A 738 38.05 -17.85 -2.80
C VAL A 738 37.33 -18.71 -1.77
N ASN A 739 36.51 -19.64 -2.25
CA ASN A 739 35.79 -20.59 -1.44
C ASN A 739 36.49 -21.95 -1.46
N ILE A 740 36.70 -22.53 -0.30
CA ILE A 740 37.22 -23.89 -0.10
C ILE A 740 36.12 -24.71 0.55
N SER A 741 35.75 -25.82 -0.07
CA SER A 741 34.68 -26.66 0.44
C SER A 741 35.01 -28.14 0.37
N SER A 742 34.44 -28.91 1.29
CA SER A 742 34.44 -30.37 1.24
C SER A 742 33.01 -30.90 1.31
N THR A 743 32.70 -31.86 0.45
CA THR A 743 31.43 -32.61 0.44
C THR A 743 31.54 -33.94 1.20
N ASN A 744 32.73 -34.25 1.74
CA ASN A 744 32.97 -35.47 2.50
C ASN A 744 32.43 -35.33 3.94
N GLN A 745 31.60 -36.29 4.36
CA GLN A 745 31.04 -36.36 5.72
C GLN A 745 32.12 -36.45 6.81
N THR A 746 33.28 -37.02 6.48
CA THR A 746 34.42 -37.15 7.41
C THR A 746 35.55 -36.19 7.06
N THR A 747 35.23 -35.02 6.48
CA THR A 747 36.24 -34.01 6.11
C THR A 747 37.11 -33.62 7.30
N LYS A 748 38.42 -33.50 7.07
CA LYS A 748 39.36 -33.07 8.12
C LYS A 748 39.17 -31.62 8.51
N LEU A 749 38.49 -30.81 7.68
CA LEU A 749 38.13 -29.42 8.01
C LEU A 749 37.20 -29.34 9.23
N LEU A 750 36.46 -30.41 9.58
CA LEU A 750 35.66 -30.44 10.81
C LEU A 750 36.49 -30.22 12.07
N LYS A 751 37.75 -30.67 12.08
CA LYS A 751 38.66 -30.49 13.22
C LYS A 751 38.88 -29.02 13.57
N LEU A 752 38.75 -28.12 12.60
CA LEU A 752 38.90 -26.67 12.83
C LEU A 752 37.85 -26.11 13.80
N PHE A 753 36.69 -26.78 13.93
CA PHE A 753 35.65 -26.41 14.89
C PHE A 753 35.90 -26.96 16.30
N ASP A 754 36.71 -28.02 16.43
CA ASP A 754 37.01 -28.68 17.70
C ASP A 754 38.32 -28.19 18.34
N MET A 755 39.16 -27.48 17.56
CA MET A 755 40.42 -26.88 18.02
C MET A 755 40.21 -25.60 18.84
N PRO A 756 41.19 -25.20 19.68
CA PRO A 756 41.20 -23.89 20.34
C PRO A 756 41.13 -22.73 19.33
N GLN A 757 40.35 -21.69 19.63
CA GLN A 757 40.08 -20.57 18.72
C GLN A 757 41.35 -19.89 18.16
N ALA A 758 42.42 -19.80 18.97
CA ALA A 758 43.69 -19.22 18.54
C ALA A 758 44.41 -20.08 17.47
N GLU A 759 44.30 -21.40 17.57
CA GLU A 759 44.89 -22.34 16.62
C GLU A 759 44.11 -22.33 15.30
N THR A 760 42.78 -22.40 15.36
CA THR A 760 41.90 -22.25 14.20
C THR A 760 42.15 -20.91 13.48
N ALA A 761 42.26 -19.80 14.22
CA ALA A 761 42.59 -18.50 13.65
C ALA A 761 43.99 -18.49 12.99
N GLY A 762 44.96 -19.20 13.58
CA GLY A 762 46.29 -19.39 12.99
C GLY A 762 46.25 -20.14 11.66
N ILE A 763 45.48 -21.22 11.57
CA ILE A 763 45.29 -21.99 10.33
C ILE A 763 44.57 -21.14 9.28
N MET A 764 43.45 -20.52 9.64
CA MET A 764 42.70 -19.63 8.73
C MET A 764 43.57 -18.50 8.18
N LYS A 765 44.44 -17.92 9.00
CA LYS A 765 45.39 -16.90 8.57
C LYS A 765 46.43 -17.45 7.58
N ARG A 766 47.02 -18.62 7.85
CA ARG A 766 47.95 -19.26 6.90
C ARG A 766 47.28 -19.61 5.57
N THR A 767 46.02 -20.05 5.62
CA THR A 767 45.22 -20.28 4.41
C THR A 767 45.00 -18.99 3.63
N GLN A 768 44.67 -17.88 4.32
CA GLN A 768 44.57 -16.56 3.70
C GLN A 768 45.90 -16.13 3.05
N ASP A 769 47.03 -16.33 3.73
CA ASP A 769 48.37 -15.98 3.21
C ASP A 769 48.71 -16.80 1.94
N ILE A 770 48.35 -18.10 1.89
CA ILE A 770 48.49 -18.95 0.70
C ILE A 770 47.64 -18.40 -0.46
N ILE A 771 46.39 -18.04 -0.19
CA ILE A 771 45.48 -17.50 -1.19
C ILE A 771 46.01 -16.16 -1.72
N ASP A 772 46.40 -15.24 -0.84
CA ASP A 772 46.93 -13.94 -1.25
C ASP A 772 48.19 -14.11 -2.13
N LEU A 773 49.11 -15.00 -1.75
CA LEU A 773 50.33 -15.27 -2.52
C LEU A 773 50.02 -15.90 -3.89
N ALA A 774 49.13 -16.90 -3.93
CA ALA A 774 48.75 -17.60 -5.14
C ALA A 774 48.00 -16.66 -6.11
N MET A 775 47.10 -15.83 -5.59
CA MET A 775 46.29 -14.94 -6.39
C MET A 775 47.05 -13.69 -6.86
N ILE A 776 48.13 -13.27 -6.18
CA ILE A 776 49.06 -12.24 -6.68
C ILE A 776 49.72 -12.68 -8.00
N GLN A 777 49.96 -13.97 -8.22
CA GLN A 777 50.55 -14.46 -9.46
C GLN A 777 49.65 -14.26 -10.70
N LEU A 778 48.37 -13.93 -10.50
CA LEU A 778 47.39 -13.67 -11.56
C LEU A 778 47.34 -12.19 -12.00
N LEU A 779 47.87 -11.28 -11.18
CA LEU A 779 47.98 -9.83 -11.42
C LEU A 779 49.28 -9.48 -12.17
#